data_AF-A0A7C8JZN5-F1
#
_entry.id   AF-A0A7C8JZN5-F1
#
_cell.length_a   1.000
_cell.length_b   1.000
_cell.length_c   1.000
_cell.angle_alpha   90.00
_cell.angle_beta   90.00
_cell.angle_gamma   90.00
#
_symmetry.space_group_name_H-M   'P 1'
#
loop_
_entity.id
_entity.type
_entity.pdbx_description
1 polymer ?
#
loop_
_entity_poly.entity_id
_entity_poly.type
_entity_poly.pdbx_seq_one_letter_code
_entity_poly.pdbx_strand_id
1 'polypeptide(L)'
;MSTTEDADPVSTHASSIIPLPATSPAQKYGSANAPSDSHALAAADQDVKGAAQFDHDHKEVKDLGWNDPTDQIPKPLVGGLSNDDLWTLIRRFNKQIYHVKAMPRAPPGGLDLNIADDDEFSPDKFRSTLERLYMTVIVGVIAGSKHIARLRSWNERKRTGAFCAVYFLAWLLDLVVPLLVGFLITLIAFPKSRRYLFPPTPLALVDASTGKLQEPPAGVLASKGSLTGAPEKHEGEAIEQEASNFVSSIAAIGINSATGQHPENPKQDEEGTIDTKVPDPSSVAIKATEAKDKAAGGTGKKHDKTKEPMQNAMWSKMRPVMHGIESISDTWERFGNALSPTPPFPQNAPRTRLAAILVPILLGSLFVNSYMIIKGAGFGFGFTFFGQPVIDRGVKLLNRKFPHWQKLLELRKRSTILKGIPTNAQLTITLLRIGEANKAPIPPPPRSDSAPSSGAITPHSEYDHAELSEGLDATQEELARAIRPSTPPHVTKPAAEKPEKKKASSKVLGFFKSTTKTGVATALSTDKIKAQVGSEHAKQRLGILPKEKEIPPMGPVDFPARMHGKKGSIYITTSAVTPCVSFAFKSKSDQVKEIMSSDNGEKQTVATTSGEALEGPDLKPVWTVAINEIKEVRKLGGLGWKGKLIVGWALEKTVTDGLEIIDRRGNKYVATAITLREELFNRLIVGYSITMAPKKILVVGAGAAGMSCAHHLSNHPDLFEVTVLESTSSCGGQAFSIPLDESRHGASWLNQGVQGGSHIFRHTFSMFRSQGYDVHPVNLQISFGKGRHFWTNVFPTVFHEEHEKDIKKFRKVLKIIKWFSLIFVFVPIKVLLKLFGFSKEFGEYMIMPSLALFLGTGNATPEVNSVILERLYGSPTVGMWYDPETADKSKKKEGVLSGNNPDMVVFPNLSEFYETWRKSLVGRRVNIRLNTEVVKILERGKKGVKVLVRRKEGKSSIGGEETVEEYDELVFACLADTAKRILGKQATWRERFILGNTKWSDDVTVTHWDSSYMEKHYTNHFDEEQVTTASKTGRDDSVRIAQGKEFSPMYYIKPYDQEPDKLEMISIPLSYKILVFRGS
;
A
#
# COMPACT_ATOMS: atom_id res chain seq x y z
N MET A 1 -42.56 33.37 -21.87
CA MET A 1 -41.61 33.88 -22.88
C MET A 1 -40.36 34.35 -22.14
N SER A 2 -39.19 33.77 -22.47
CA SER A 2 -37.81 34.23 -22.21
C SER A 2 -37.36 34.33 -20.74
N THR A 3 -36.64 33.36 -20.14
CA THR A 3 -35.21 32.94 -20.29
C THR A 3 -34.17 33.95 -19.77
N THR A 4 -33.40 33.53 -18.75
CA THR A 4 -31.93 33.61 -18.54
C THR A 4 -31.65 33.05 -17.13
N GLU A 5 -31.26 31.78 -16.98
CA GLU A 5 -29.86 31.32 -16.81
C GLU A 5 -29.18 31.83 -15.52
N ASP A 6 -29.37 31.09 -14.42
CA ASP A 6 -28.54 31.16 -13.22
C ASP A 6 -27.29 30.29 -13.42
N ALA A 7 -26.14 30.95 -13.48
CA ALA A 7 -24.83 30.32 -13.49
C ALA A 7 -24.29 30.21 -12.05
N ASP A 8 -24.08 28.98 -11.59
CA ASP A 8 -23.42 28.66 -10.33
C ASP A 8 -21.96 29.20 -10.29
N PRO A 9 -21.51 29.82 -9.19
CA PRO A 9 -20.12 30.21 -9.05
C PRO A 9 -19.25 28.98 -8.75
N VAL A 10 -18.33 28.71 -9.68
CA VAL A 10 -17.23 27.76 -9.56
C VAL A 10 -16.45 27.97 -8.25
N SER A 11 -16.64 27.07 -7.28
CA SER A 11 -15.80 27.03 -6.07
C SER A 11 -14.42 26.50 -6.42
N THR A 12 -13.40 27.36 -6.35
CA THR A 12 -11.99 26.99 -6.40
C THR A 12 -11.56 26.40 -5.05
N HIS A 13 -11.88 25.13 -4.80
CA HIS A 13 -11.35 24.41 -3.65
C HIS A 13 -9.87 24.04 -3.86
N ALA A 14 -8.97 24.86 -3.31
CA ALA A 14 -7.57 24.57 -3.11
C ALA A 14 -7.34 23.55 -1.97
N SER A 15 -7.84 22.32 -2.12
CA SER A 15 -7.74 21.23 -1.12
C SER A 15 -6.79 20.09 -1.54
N SER A 16 -5.98 20.26 -2.59
CA SER A 16 -5.16 19.19 -3.18
C SER A 16 -3.69 19.12 -2.71
N ILE A 17 -3.31 19.80 -1.62
CA ILE A 17 -1.96 19.69 -1.03
C ILE A 17 -2.05 19.46 0.48
N ILE A 18 -2.58 18.31 0.88
CA ILE A 18 -2.37 17.73 2.20
C ILE A 18 -1.81 16.32 1.97
N PRO A 19 -0.61 15.97 2.49
CA PRO A 19 -0.17 14.59 2.47
C PRO A 19 -1.21 13.79 3.27
N LEU A 20 -1.73 12.70 2.67
CA LEU A 20 -2.58 11.72 3.35
C LEU A 20 -2.17 11.61 4.82
N PRO A 21 -3.11 11.76 5.78
CA PRO A 21 -2.78 11.84 7.20
C PRO A 21 -1.88 10.66 7.54
N ALA A 22 -0.78 10.97 8.23
CA ALA A 22 0.24 10.01 8.62
C ALA A 22 -0.44 8.72 9.09
N THR A 23 -0.32 7.66 8.28
CA THR A 23 -0.87 6.35 8.61
C THR A 23 -0.31 5.96 9.97
N SER A 24 -1.20 5.80 10.94
CA SER A 24 -0.89 5.44 12.32
C SER A 24 0.12 4.27 12.34
N PRO A 25 1.12 4.26 13.24
CA PRO A 25 2.10 3.16 13.34
C PRO A 25 1.48 1.77 13.53
N ALA A 26 0.19 1.70 13.89
CA ALA A 26 -0.61 0.48 14.04
C ALA A 26 -0.78 -0.33 12.74
N GLN A 27 -0.65 0.25 11.54
CA GLN A 27 -0.68 -0.51 10.28
C GLN A 27 0.67 -1.19 9.92
N LYS A 28 1.70 -1.13 10.79
CA LYS A 28 3.00 -1.78 10.53
C LYS A 28 2.98 -3.30 10.66
N TYR A 29 1.89 -3.88 11.13
CA TYR A 29 1.59 -5.30 11.01
C TYR A 29 0.16 -5.38 10.51
N GLY A 30 -0.06 -5.87 9.28
CA GLY A 30 -1.42 -6.13 8.81
C GLY A 30 -2.15 -6.97 9.85
N SER A 31 -3.28 -6.48 10.34
CA SER A 31 -4.13 -7.30 11.21
C SER A 31 -4.44 -8.58 10.45
N ALA A 32 -4.50 -9.72 11.15
CA ALA A 32 -4.76 -11.02 10.50
C ALA A 32 -6.06 -11.02 9.67
N ASN A 33 -6.94 -10.03 9.89
CA ASN A 33 -8.34 -10.02 9.46
C ASN A 33 -8.70 -8.88 8.49
N ALA A 34 -7.74 -8.10 7.97
CA ALA A 34 -8.04 -7.05 6.97
C ALA A 34 -7.93 -7.63 5.55
N PRO A 35 -8.86 -7.32 4.62
CA PRO A 35 -8.70 -7.69 3.22
C PRO A 35 -7.40 -7.09 2.69
N SER A 36 -6.71 -7.82 1.81
CA SER A 36 -5.53 -7.27 1.14
C SER A 36 -5.96 -6.06 0.29
N ASP A 37 -5.03 -5.12 0.04
CA ASP A 37 -5.28 -3.92 -0.77
C ASP A 37 -5.85 -4.30 -2.15
N SER A 38 -5.43 -5.45 -2.70
CA SER A 38 -5.95 -6.00 -3.95
C SER A 38 -7.40 -6.50 -3.87
N HIS A 39 -7.89 -6.97 -2.71
CA HIS A 39 -9.32 -7.28 -2.53
C HIS A 39 -10.13 -6.00 -2.30
N ALA A 40 -9.59 -5.06 -1.52
CA ALA A 40 -10.23 -3.77 -1.28
C ALA A 40 -10.40 -2.97 -2.59
N LEU A 41 -9.38 -2.95 -3.45
CA LEU A 41 -9.44 -2.30 -4.77
C LEU A 41 -10.40 -2.99 -5.73
N ALA A 42 -10.53 -4.31 -5.66
CA ALA A 42 -11.47 -5.05 -6.51
C ALA A 42 -12.93 -4.83 -6.13
N ALA A 43 -13.21 -4.61 -4.84
CA ALA A 43 -14.55 -4.32 -4.33
C ALA A 43 -14.91 -2.83 -4.34
N ALA A 44 -13.93 -1.93 -4.58
CA ALA A 44 -14.17 -0.50 -4.64
C ALA A 44 -14.91 -0.13 -5.93
N ASP A 45 -15.85 0.81 -5.83
CA ASP A 45 -16.50 1.38 -7.01
C ASP A 45 -15.51 2.26 -7.79
N GLN A 46 -15.45 2.07 -9.11
CA GLN A 46 -14.47 2.70 -9.99
C GLN A 46 -15.14 3.69 -10.94
N ASP A 47 -14.50 4.83 -11.16
CA ASP A 47 -15.01 5.92 -12.02
C ASP A 47 -15.17 5.50 -13.48
N VAL A 48 -14.29 4.63 -13.99
CA VAL A 48 -14.33 4.10 -15.36
C VAL A 48 -14.69 2.61 -15.30
N LYS A 49 -15.83 2.24 -15.88
CA LYS A 49 -16.36 0.87 -15.84
C LYS A 49 -16.32 0.20 -17.22
N GLY A 50 -15.96 -1.08 -17.24
CA GLY A 50 -16.11 -1.99 -18.37
C GLY A 50 -17.25 -3.00 -18.16
N ALA A 51 -17.50 -3.87 -19.12
CA ALA A 51 -18.59 -4.84 -19.09
C ALA A 51 -18.61 -5.76 -17.85
N ALA A 52 -17.45 -6.06 -17.26
CA ALA A 52 -17.30 -6.87 -16.05
C ALA A 52 -17.51 -6.09 -14.73
N GLN A 53 -17.76 -4.77 -14.81
CA GLN A 53 -17.89 -3.87 -13.65
C GLN A 53 -19.28 -3.29 -13.47
N PHE A 54 -20.17 -3.49 -14.45
CA PHE A 54 -21.56 -3.13 -14.30
C PHE A 54 -22.26 -4.18 -13.43
N ASP A 55 -22.93 -3.70 -12.39
CA ASP A 55 -23.84 -4.52 -11.62
C ASP A 55 -24.96 -5.01 -12.54
N HIS A 56 -25.39 -6.25 -12.33
CA HIS A 56 -26.38 -6.91 -13.18
C HIS A 56 -27.58 -7.43 -12.41
N ASP A 57 -27.79 -7.04 -11.15
CA ASP A 57 -28.97 -7.35 -10.30
C ASP A 57 -29.29 -8.86 -10.12
N HIS A 58 -28.57 -9.76 -10.79
CA HIS A 58 -28.78 -11.19 -10.75
C HIS A 58 -27.93 -11.87 -9.67
N LYS A 59 -28.50 -12.90 -9.03
CA LYS A 59 -27.78 -13.70 -8.03
C LYS A 59 -26.70 -14.60 -8.64
N GLU A 60 -26.78 -14.87 -9.94
CA GLU A 60 -25.99 -15.85 -10.68
C GLU A 60 -24.80 -15.25 -11.45
N VAL A 61 -23.97 -16.11 -12.03
CA VAL A 61 -22.76 -15.73 -12.77
C VAL A 61 -23.14 -15.28 -14.17
N LYS A 62 -22.77 -14.05 -14.53
CA LYS A 62 -22.97 -13.51 -15.89
C LYS A 62 -21.86 -14.00 -16.82
N ASP A 63 -22.25 -14.64 -17.93
CA ASP A 63 -21.31 -14.98 -19.00
C ASP A 63 -21.00 -13.74 -19.85
N LEU A 64 -19.71 -13.46 -20.04
CA LEU A 64 -19.20 -12.33 -20.84
C LEU A 64 -18.67 -12.78 -22.22
N GLY A 65 -19.13 -13.94 -22.69
CA GLY A 65 -18.71 -14.53 -23.97
C GLY A 65 -17.55 -15.50 -23.79
N TRP A 66 -17.57 -16.34 -22.76
CA TRP A 66 -16.55 -17.38 -22.51
C TRP A 66 -16.38 -18.37 -23.66
N ASN A 67 -17.45 -18.57 -24.43
CA ASN A 67 -17.52 -19.53 -25.52
C ASN A 67 -17.80 -18.88 -26.89
N ASP A 68 -17.95 -17.55 -26.92
CA ASP A 68 -18.31 -16.81 -28.12
C ASP A 68 -17.06 -16.42 -28.94
N PRO A 69 -17.19 -16.21 -30.26
CA PRO A 69 -16.12 -15.65 -31.07
C PRO A 69 -15.64 -14.30 -30.52
N THR A 70 -14.35 -14.00 -30.69
CA THR A 70 -13.70 -12.80 -30.13
C THR A 70 -14.33 -11.47 -30.55
N ASP A 71 -15.00 -11.45 -31.70
CA ASP A 71 -15.69 -10.27 -32.24
C ASP A 71 -17.01 -9.96 -31.52
N GLN A 72 -17.55 -10.93 -30.77
CA GLN A 72 -18.80 -10.79 -30.00
C GLN A 72 -18.54 -10.45 -28.52
N ILE A 73 -17.28 -10.48 -28.07
CA ILE A 73 -16.91 -10.15 -26.69
C ILE A 73 -16.99 -8.63 -26.48
N PRO A 74 -17.64 -8.13 -25.41
CA PRO A 74 -17.74 -6.71 -25.11
C PRO A 74 -16.37 -6.00 -25.01
N LYS A 75 -16.26 -4.81 -25.60
CA LYS A 75 -15.05 -3.96 -25.57
C LYS A 75 -15.40 -2.59 -24.97
N PRO A 76 -14.80 -2.15 -23.83
CA PRO A 76 -13.81 -2.84 -22.99
C PRO A 76 -14.43 -3.76 -21.92
N LEU A 77 -13.75 -4.86 -21.58
CA LEU A 77 -14.14 -5.76 -20.48
C LEU A 77 -13.93 -5.13 -19.10
N VAL A 78 -12.81 -4.42 -18.91
CA VAL A 78 -12.47 -3.69 -17.68
C VAL A 78 -12.18 -2.23 -18.03
N GLY A 79 -12.69 -1.30 -17.24
CA GLY A 79 -12.59 0.13 -17.48
C GLY A 79 -11.14 0.61 -17.53
N GLY A 80 -10.82 1.40 -18.57
CA GLY A 80 -9.51 2.02 -18.74
C GLY A 80 -8.40 1.09 -19.26
N LEU A 81 -8.73 -0.12 -19.72
CA LEU A 81 -7.79 -1.07 -20.33
C LEU A 81 -8.38 -1.64 -21.64
N SER A 82 -7.54 -1.79 -22.68
CA SER A 82 -7.95 -2.48 -23.91
C SER A 82 -8.05 -3.99 -23.66
N ASN A 83 -8.91 -4.69 -24.41
CA ASN A 83 -9.00 -6.14 -24.24
C ASN A 83 -7.69 -6.83 -24.66
N ASP A 84 -6.97 -6.32 -25.66
CA ASP A 84 -5.68 -6.86 -26.11
C ASP A 84 -4.59 -6.78 -25.04
N ASP A 85 -4.52 -5.66 -24.31
CA ASP A 85 -3.64 -5.50 -23.16
C ASP A 85 -4.02 -6.47 -22.02
N LEU A 86 -5.33 -6.60 -21.74
CA LEU A 86 -5.84 -7.50 -20.72
C LEU A 86 -5.51 -8.97 -21.04
N TRP A 87 -5.73 -9.40 -22.29
CA TRP A 87 -5.41 -10.75 -22.73
C TRP A 87 -3.90 -11.02 -22.66
N THR A 88 -3.07 -10.04 -23.01
CA THR A 88 -1.60 -10.13 -22.86
C THR A 88 -1.19 -10.32 -21.40
N LEU A 89 -1.79 -9.56 -20.48
CA LEU A 89 -1.56 -9.72 -19.04
C LEU A 89 -1.97 -11.09 -18.52
N ILE A 90 -3.11 -11.63 -18.99
CA ILE A 90 -3.62 -12.95 -18.59
C ILE A 90 -2.75 -14.08 -19.15
N ARG A 91 -2.36 -14.05 -20.44
CA ARG A 91 -1.48 -15.07 -21.04
C ARG A 91 -0.14 -15.15 -20.31
N ARG A 92 0.47 -14.00 -20.02
CA ARG A 92 1.73 -13.92 -19.26
C ARG A 92 1.57 -14.39 -17.83
N PHE A 93 0.45 -14.05 -17.17
CA PHE A 93 0.13 -14.53 -15.83
C PHE A 93 0.01 -16.07 -15.79
N ASN A 94 -0.75 -16.65 -16.72
CA ASN A 94 -0.97 -18.10 -16.81
C ASN A 94 0.35 -18.87 -16.97
N LYS A 95 1.29 -18.32 -17.76
CA LYS A 95 2.62 -18.90 -17.98
C LYS A 95 3.57 -18.80 -16.78
N GLN A 96 3.34 -17.83 -15.87
CA GLN A 96 4.22 -17.52 -14.76
C GLN A 96 3.79 -18.17 -13.44
N ILE A 97 2.50 -18.24 -13.15
CA ILE A 97 1.99 -18.66 -11.84
C ILE A 97 1.64 -20.15 -11.87
N TYR A 98 2.37 -20.97 -11.11
CA TYR A 98 2.16 -22.44 -11.05
C TYR A 98 1.63 -22.93 -9.70
N HIS A 99 1.95 -22.25 -8.61
CA HIS A 99 1.64 -22.69 -7.26
C HIS A 99 1.35 -21.47 -6.39
N VAL A 100 0.17 -21.45 -5.77
CA VAL A 100 -0.26 -20.38 -4.86
C VAL A 100 -0.60 -20.99 -3.51
N LYS A 101 -0.15 -20.34 -2.44
CA LYS A 101 -0.43 -20.72 -1.06
C LYS A 101 -1.17 -19.61 -0.33
N ALA A 102 -2.24 -19.96 0.37
CA ALA A 102 -2.97 -19.06 1.22
C ALA A 102 -2.10 -18.61 2.40
N MET A 103 -2.03 -17.30 2.63
CA MET A 103 -1.36 -16.75 3.80
C MET A 103 -2.37 -16.45 4.90
N PRO A 104 -2.09 -16.83 6.16
CA PRO A 104 -2.99 -16.60 7.28
C PRO A 104 -3.05 -15.13 7.73
N ARG A 105 -2.24 -14.24 7.15
CA ARG A 105 -2.17 -12.81 7.47
C ARG A 105 -1.99 -12.01 6.19
N ALA A 106 -2.45 -10.76 6.22
CA ALA A 106 -2.25 -9.82 5.11
C ALA A 106 -0.76 -9.71 4.73
N PRO A 107 -0.44 -9.72 3.42
CA PRO A 107 0.93 -9.65 2.93
C PRO A 107 1.68 -8.38 3.36
N PRO A 108 3.00 -8.46 3.63
CA PRO A 108 3.82 -7.28 3.82
C PRO A 108 3.83 -6.45 2.53
N GLY A 109 3.21 -5.27 2.55
CA GLY A 109 3.09 -4.39 1.38
C GLY A 109 1.66 -4.27 0.82
N GLY A 110 0.69 -5.01 1.38
CA GLY A 110 -0.74 -4.84 1.10
C GLY A 110 -1.28 -5.64 -0.09
N LEU A 111 -0.47 -5.93 -1.11
CA LEU A 111 -0.87 -6.70 -2.30
C LEU A 111 -0.50 -8.19 -2.20
N ASP A 112 -1.38 -9.06 -2.72
CA ASP A 112 -1.21 -10.53 -2.72
C ASP A 112 -0.14 -11.01 -3.73
N LEU A 113 0.03 -12.34 -3.88
CA LEU A 113 1.00 -12.98 -4.79
C LEU A 113 2.47 -12.57 -4.56
N ASN A 114 2.91 -12.51 -3.31
CA ASN A 114 4.33 -12.39 -3.00
C ASN A 114 5.03 -13.75 -3.08
N ILE A 115 6.24 -13.76 -3.64
CA ILE A 115 7.07 -14.98 -3.72
C ILE A 115 7.47 -15.43 -2.32
N ALA A 116 7.25 -16.72 -2.02
CA ALA A 116 7.61 -17.34 -0.75
C ALA A 116 9.14 -17.54 -0.65
N ASP A 117 9.70 -17.48 0.57
CA ASP A 117 11.14 -17.68 0.78
C ASP A 117 11.57 -19.15 0.49
N ASP A 118 10.64 -20.11 0.62
CA ASP A 118 10.86 -21.55 0.40
C ASP A 118 10.37 -22.05 -0.97
N ASP A 119 10.32 -21.18 -1.97
CA ASP A 119 9.74 -21.51 -3.28
C ASP A 119 10.45 -22.70 -3.96
N GLU A 120 9.69 -23.71 -4.38
CA GLU A 120 10.22 -24.93 -5.00
C GLU A 120 10.69 -24.60 -6.43
N PHE A 121 11.94 -24.96 -6.73
CA PHE A 121 12.53 -24.71 -8.03
C PHE A 121 12.11 -25.80 -9.03
N SER A 122 11.55 -25.41 -10.17
CA SER A 122 11.27 -26.30 -11.30
C SER A 122 11.92 -25.78 -12.60
N PRO A 123 12.33 -26.67 -13.52
CA PRO A 123 12.88 -26.25 -14.82
C PRO A 123 11.90 -25.42 -15.66
N ASP A 124 10.60 -25.73 -15.59
CA ASP A 124 9.55 -24.98 -16.27
C ASP A 124 9.48 -23.54 -15.74
N LYS A 125 9.60 -23.38 -14.41
CA LYS A 125 9.65 -22.07 -13.78
C LYS A 125 10.88 -21.28 -14.20
N PHE A 126 12.06 -21.89 -14.21
CA PHE A 126 13.30 -21.25 -14.70
C PHE A 126 13.14 -20.69 -16.11
N ARG A 127 12.58 -21.49 -17.03
CA ARG A 127 12.28 -21.04 -18.38
C ARG A 127 11.34 -19.84 -18.38
N SER A 128 10.20 -19.94 -17.70
CA SER A 128 9.20 -18.86 -17.64
C SER A 128 9.77 -17.56 -17.05
N THR A 129 10.68 -17.66 -16.07
CA THR A 129 11.37 -16.52 -15.46
C THR A 129 12.37 -15.87 -16.43
N LEU A 130 13.11 -16.64 -17.23
CA LEU A 130 13.98 -16.08 -18.28
C LEU A 130 13.19 -15.44 -19.42
N GLU A 131 12.08 -16.07 -19.83
CA GLU A 131 11.18 -15.48 -20.83
C GLU A 131 10.60 -14.16 -20.29
N ARG A 132 10.18 -14.12 -19.01
CA ARG A 132 9.74 -12.88 -18.35
C ARG A 132 10.83 -11.82 -18.34
N LEU A 133 12.06 -12.17 -17.96
CA LEU A 133 13.21 -11.24 -17.97
C LEU A 133 13.41 -10.63 -19.36
N TYR A 134 13.31 -11.45 -20.41
CA TYR A 134 13.43 -10.98 -21.79
C TYR A 134 12.34 -9.96 -22.13
N MET A 135 11.08 -10.33 -21.94
CA MET A 135 9.93 -9.51 -22.31
C MET A 135 9.86 -8.19 -21.53
N THR A 136 10.24 -8.19 -20.25
CA THR A 136 10.08 -7.01 -19.39
C THR A 136 11.33 -6.13 -19.34
N VAL A 137 12.52 -6.71 -19.20
CA VAL A 137 13.77 -5.97 -18.97
C VAL A 137 14.56 -5.82 -20.26
N ILE A 138 14.85 -6.92 -20.97
CA ILE A 138 15.75 -6.89 -22.13
C ILE A 138 15.18 -6.05 -23.27
N VAL A 139 13.91 -6.27 -23.63
CA VAL A 139 13.23 -5.47 -24.66
C VAL A 139 13.21 -3.98 -24.27
N GLY A 140 12.93 -3.66 -23.01
CA GLY A 140 12.92 -2.28 -22.50
C GLY A 140 14.29 -1.60 -22.54
N VAL A 141 15.37 -2.31 -22.20
CA VAL A 141 16.75 -1.80 -22.27
C VAL A 141 17.16 -1.57 -23.73
N ILE A 142 16.81 -2.48 -24.64
CA ILE A 142 17.10 -2.32 -26.07
C ILE A 142 16.30 -1.16 -26.67
N ALA A 143 15.04 -0.98 -26.26
CA ALA A 143 14.27 0.19 -26.66
C ALA A 143 14.96 1.50 -26.24
N GLY A 144 15.42 1.57 -24.98
CA GLY A 144 16.17 2.71 -24.47
C GLY A 144 17.48 2.97 -25.23
N SER A 145 18.25 1.91 -25.51
CA SER A 145 19.52 2.05 -26.25
C SER A 145 19.30 2.50 -27.70
N LYS A 146 18.23 2.03 -28.36
CA LYS A 146 17.84 2.49 -29.71
C LYS A 146 17.44 3.97 -29.73
N HIS A 147 16.72 4.47 -28.72
CA HIS A 147 16.44 5.91 -28.60
C HIS A 147 17.71 6.75 -28.39
N ILE A 148 18.67 6.26 -27.59
CA ILE A 148 19.97 6.93 -27.42
C ILE A 148 20.76 6.93 -28.72
N ALA A 149 20.77 5.81 -29.46
CA ALA A 149 21.43 5.72 -30.76
C ALA A 149 20.84 6.73 -31.76
N ARG A 150 19.51 6.90 -31.78
CA ARG A 150 18.82 7.92 -32.62
C ARG A 150 19.17 9.35 -32.25
N LEU A 151 19.29 9.66 -30.96
CA LEU A 151 19.73 11.00 -30.53
C LEU A 151 21.20 11.25 -30.91
N ARG A 152 22.05 10.22 -30.91
CA ARG A 152 23.46 10.35 -31.29
C ARG A 152 23.69 10.40 -32.81
N SER A 153 22.78 9.86 -33.61
CA SER A 153 22.96 9.74 -35.07
C SER A 153 22.83 11.05 -35.83
N TRP A 154 22.33 12.12 -35.20
CA TRP A 154 22.06 13.43 -35.81
C TRP A 154 21.13 13.40 -37.04
N ASN A 155 20.49 12.26 -37.32
CA ASN A 155 19.49 12.15 -38.38
C ASN A 155 18.34 13.13 -38.11
N GLU A 156 17.83 13.14 -36.88
CA GLU A 156 16.78 14.07 -36.46
C GLU A 156 17.38 15.40 -36.00
N ARG A 157 17.79 16.24 -36.96
CA ARG A 157 18.62 17.44 -36.71
C ARG A 157 17.98 18.44 -35.76
N LYS A 158 16.68 18.72 -35.92
CA LYS A 158 15.93 19.67 -35.06
C LYS A 158 15.91 19.20 -33.61
N ARG A 159 15.57 17.93 -33.38
CA ARG A 159 15.48 17.34 -32.04
C ARG A 159 16.86 17.26 -31.39
N THR A 160 17.83 16.66 -32.09
CA THR A 160 19.20 16.48 -31.59
C THR A 160 19.86 17.83 -31.31
N GLY A 161 19.68 18.81 -32.20
CA GLY A 161 20.14 20.19 -32.03
C GLY A 161 19.57 20.85 -30.78
N ALA A 162 18.27 20.68 -30.50
CA ALA A 162 17.65 21.22 -29.29
C ALA A 162 18.20 20.60 -28.00
N PHE A 163 18.33 19.26 -27.94
CA PHE A 163 18.97 18.59 -26.79
C PHE A 163 20.41 19.05 -26.58
N CYS A 164 21.16 19.19 -27.68
CA CYS A 164 22.54 19.65 -27.69
C CYS A 164 22.66 21.10 -27.18
N ALA A 165 21.82 22.02 -27.67
CA ALA A 165 21.82 23.42 -27.25
C ALA A 165 21.47 23.58 -25.76
N VAL A 166 20.44 22.89 -25.28
CA VAL A 166 20.04 22.92 -23.87
C VAL A 166 21.14 22.34 -22.97
N TYR A 167 21.78 21.25 -23.41
CA TYR A 167 22.92 20.67 -22.69
C TYR A 167 24.10 21.65 -22.59
N PHE A 168 24.51 22.26 -23.71
CA PHE A 168 25.63 23.20 -23.72
C PHE A 168 25.33 24.48 -22.93
N LEU A 169 24.08 24.97 -22.95
CA LEU A 169 23.66 26.10 -22.13
C LEU A 169 23.71 25.75 -20.62
N ALA A 170 23.21 24.58 -20.23
CA ALA A 170 23.28 24.13 -18.84
C ALA A 170 24.72 23.84 -18.40
N TRP A 171 25.57 23.36 -19.32
CA TRP A 171 27.00 23.19 -19.08
C TRP A 171 27.70 24.53 -18.88
N LEU A 172 27.41 25.54 -19.71
CA LEU A 172 27.96 26.90 -19.57
C LEU A 172 27.58 27.56 -18.23
N LEU A 173 26.40 27.24 -17.70
CA LEU A 173 25.87 27.79 -16.45
C LEU A 173 26.15 26.91 -15.21
N ASP A 174 26.89 25.80 -15.34
CA ASP A 174 27.12 24.80 -14.28
C ASP A 174 25.82 24.17 -13.70
N LEU A 175 24.74 24.16 -14.48
CA LEU A 175 23.42 23.65 -14.10
C LEU A 175 23.08 22.26 -14.68
N VAL A 176 24.09 21.49 -15.12
CA VAL A 176 23.87 20.17 -15.77
C VAL A 176 23.13 19.19 -14.84
N VAL A 177 23.52 19.09 -13.57
CA VAL A 177 22.87 18.18 -12.60
C VAL A 177 21.44 18.64 -12.28
N PRO A 178 21.18 19.92 -11.94
CA PRO A 178 19.82 20.43 -11.81
C PRO A 178 18.95 20.20 -13.05
N LEU A 179 19.49 20.43 -14.25
CA LEU A 179 18.79 20.19 -15.51
C LEU A 179 18.41 18.72 -15.66
N LEU A 180 19.35 17.79 -15.42
CA LEU A 180 19.11 16.35 -15.56
C LEU A 180 18.04 15.86 -14.56
N VAL A 181 18.13 16.29 -13.30
CA VAL A 181 17.15 15.91 -12.27
C VAL A 181 15.78 16.54 -12.57
N GLY A 182 15.74 17.81 -13.00
CA GLY A 182 14.51 18.48 -13.44
C GLY A 182 13.88 17.82 -14.66
N PHE A 183 14.71 17.36 -15.61
CA PHE A 183 14.27 16.60 -16.78
C PHE A 183 13.65 15.25 -16.37
N LEU A 184 14.29 14.52 -15.45
CA LEU A 184 13.73 13.27 -14.89
C LEU A 184 12.40 13.51 -14.17
N ILE A 185 12.30 14.57 -13.35
CA ILE A 185 11.04 14.97 -12.69
C ILE A 185 9.96 15.24 -13.73
N THR A 186 10.29 15.96 -14.81
CA THR A 186 9.36 16.28 -15.89
C THR A 186 8.85 15.00 -16.58
N LEU A 187 9.74 14.07 -16.89
CA LEU A 187 9.36 12.77 -17.47
C LEU A 187 8.48 11.94 -16.53
N ILE A 188 8.68 12.01 -15.21
CA ILE A 188 7.90 11.26 -14.22
C ILE A 188 6.52 11.90 -14.00
N ALA A 189 6.48 13.21 -13.74
CA ALA A 189 5.28 13.94 -13.37
C ALA A 189 4.34 14.25 -14.55
N PHE A 190 4.90 14.45 -15.76
CA PHE A 190 4.14 14.82 -16.96
C PHE A 190 4.31 13.78 -18.08
N PRO A 191 3.49 12.72 -18.14
CA PRO A 191 3.61 11.64 -19.13
C PRO A 191 3.55 12.12 -20.59
N LYS A 192 2.80 13.20 -20.88
CA LYS A 192 2.71 13.79 -22.23
C LYS A 192 4.07 14.21 -22.77
N SER A 193 4.99 14.65 -21.90
CA SER A 193 6.36 15.01 -22.29
C SER A 193 7.14 13.84 -22.89
N ARG A 194 6.85 12.58 -22.49
CA ARG A 194 7.55 11.39 -22.98
C ARG A 194 7.29 11.18 -24.47
N ARG A 195 6.05 11.33 -24.93
CA ARG A 195 5.69 11.19 -26.36
C ARG A 195 6.30 12.30 -27.22
N TYR A 196 6.39 13.52 -26.68
CA TYR A 196 6.99 14.65 -27.38
C TYR A 196 8.52 14.55 -27.47
N LEU A 197 9.18 14.20 -26.36
CA LEU A 197 10.65 14.09 -26.29
C LEU A 197 11.16 12.80 -26.94
N PHE A 198 10.39 11.72 -26.85
CA PHE A 198 10.69 10.39 -27.37
C PHE A 198 9.48 9.84 -28.15
N PRO A 199 9.34 10.20 -29.44
CA PRO A 199 8.23 9.72 -30.27
C PRO A 199 8.28 8.19 -30.40
N PRO A 200 7.13 7.50 -30.32
CA PRO A 200 7.07 6.05 -30.42
C PRO A 200 7.55 5.60 -31.79
N THR A 201 8.37 4.56 -31.84
CA THR A 201 8.89 4.04 -33.10
C THR A 201 9.08 2.54 -32.98
N PRO A 202 8.65 1.75 -33.99
CA PRO A 202 8.82 0.30 -33.97
C PRO A 202 10.28 -0.10 -33.80
N LEU A 203 10.56 -0.95 -32.82
CA LEU A 203 11.93 -1.32 -32.47
C LEU A 203 12.65 -2.00 -33.63
N ALA A 204 11.96 -2.79 -34.44
CA ALA A 204 12.55 -3.52 -35.56
C ALA A 204 13.09 -2.61 -36.68
N LEU A 205 12.67 -1.35 -36.77
CA LEU A 205 13.08 -0.40 -37.81
C LEU A 205 14.34 0.41 -37.46
N VAL A 206 14.88 0.28 -36.26
CA VAL A 206 16.01 1.12 -35.80
C VAL A 206 17.22 0.24 -35.51
N ASP A 207 18.34 0.54 -36.15
CA ASP A 207 19.62 -0.11 -35.84
C ASP A 207 20.18 0.41 -34.50
N ALA A 208 20.55 -0.51 -33.61
CA ALA A 208 21.00 -0.16 -32.26
C ALA A 208 22.40 0.49 -32.21
N SER A 209 23.20 0.32 -33.26
CA SER A 209 24.59 0.81 -33.29
C SER A 209 24.71 2.19 -33.97
N THR A 210 23.99 2.36 -35.07
CA THR A 210 24.02 3.54 -35.93
C THR A 210 22.85 4.49 -35.70
N GLY A 211 21.74 4.02 -35.11
CA GLY A 211 20.53 4.81 -34.91
C GLY A 211 19.82 5.19 -36.21
N LYS A 212 20.15 4.51 -37.32
CA LYS A 212 19.56 4.70 -38.65
C LYS A 212 18.40 3.73 -38.89
N LEU A 213 17.61 4.01 -39.93
CA LEU A 213 16.56 3.12 -40.42
C LEU A 213 17.19 1.79 -40.88
N GLN A 214 16.64 0.67 -40.40
CA GLN A 214 17.02 -0.69 -40.74
C GLN A 214 15.80 -1.47 -41.21
N GLU A 215 16.00 -2.42 -42.11
CA GLU A 215 14.98 -3.41 -42.47
C GLU A 215 14.72 -4.36 -41.28
N PRO A 216 13.44 -4.69 -41.00
CA PRO A 216 13.09 -5.63 -39.93
C PRO A 216 13.79 -6.98 -40.12
N PRO A 217 14.42 -7.55 -39.08
CA PRO A 217 15.05 -8.88 -39.17
C PRO A 217 14.12 -10.01 -39.64
N ALA A 218 12.82 -9.90 -39.40
CA ALA A 218 11.80 -10.84 -39.88
C ALA A 218 11.40 -10.63 -41.37
N GLY A 219 11.94 -9.60 -42.03
CA GLY A 219 11.62 -9.23 -43.41
C GLY A 219 10.27 -8.53 -43.59
N VAL A 220 9.45 -8.42 -42.54
CA VAL A 220 8.18 -7.71 -42.51
C VAL A 220 8.06 -6.99 -41.17
N LEU A 221 7.37 -5.85 -41.13
CA LEU A 221 6.98 -5.17 -39.90
C LEU A 221 5.50 -5.47 -39.58
N ALA A 222 5.25 -6.55 -38.84
CA ALA A 222 3.90 -7.01 -38.54
C ALA A 222 3.58 -7.04 -37.03
N SER A 223 4.39 -6.39 -36.19
CA SER A 223 4.15 -6.21 -34.75
C SER A 223 4.70 -4.88 -34.23
N LYS A 224 4.12 -4.36 -33.14
CA LYS A 224 4.42 -3.00 -32.64
C LYS A 224 5.69 -2.91 -31.78
N GLY A 225 5.97 -3.95 -31.00
CA GLY A 225 7.01 -3.91 -29.96
C GLY A 225 8.08 -5.01 -30.05
N SER A 226 8.01 -5.90 -31.04
CA SER A 226 8.98 -6.98 -31.20
C SER A 226 10.32 -6.46 -31.74
N LEU A 227 11.42 -7.16 -31.43
CA LEU A 227 12.74 -6.77 -31.92
C LEU A 227 12.96 -7.16 -33.39
N THR A 228 12.28 -8.21 -33.84
CA THR A 228 12.42 -8.77 -35.20
C THR A 228 11.39 -8.22 -36.19
N GLY A 229 10.25 -7.71 -35.72
CA GLY A 229 9.11 -7.32 -36.55
C GLY A 229 8.20 -8.48 -36.93
N ALA A 230 8.39 -9.67 -36.34
CA ALA A 230 7.63 -10.87 -36.66
C ALA A 230 6.10 -10.66 -36.57
N PRO A 231 5.30 -11.36 -37.40
CA PRO A 231 3.85 -11.25 -37.38
C PRO A 231 3.23 -11.79 -36.08
N GLU A 232 2.21 -11.09 -35.58
CA GLU A 232 1.41 -11.49 -34.43
C GLU A 232 -0.08 -11.57 -34.81
N LYS A 233 -0.81 -12.55 -34.25
CA LYS A 233 -2.28 -12.62 -34.44
C LYS A 233 -3.00 -11.78 -33.38
N HIS A 234 -2.49 -11.83 -32.15
CA HIS A 234 -2.91 -10.99 -31.04
C HIS A 234 -1.72 -10.19 -30.51
N GLU A 235 -1.98 -9.01 -29.96
CA GLU A 235 -0.93 -8.12 -29.46
C GLU A 235 -0.02 -8.83 -28.45
N GLY A 236 1.30 -8.71 -28.62
CA GLY A 236 2.29 -9.23 -27.70
C GLY A 236 2.73 -10.68 -27.95
N GLU A 237 2.09 -11.42 -28.85
CA GLU A 237 2.47 -12.81 -29.18
C GLU A 237 3.85 -12.90 -29.84
N ALA A 238 4.21 -11.95 -30.71
CA ALA A 238 5.53 -11.95 -31.36
C ALA A 238 6.67 -11.87 -30.33
N ILE A 239 6.51 -11.03 -29.31
CA ILE A 239 7.47 -10.87 -28.21
C ILE A 239 7.55 -12.15 -27.35
N GLU A 240 6.43 -12.81 -27.11
CA GLU A 240 6.38 -14.09 -26.38
C GLU A 240 7.09 -15.22 -27.13
N GLN A 241 6.98 -15.25 -28.46
CA GLN A 241 7.70 -16.18 -29.32
C GLN A 241 9.20 -15.87 -29.37
N GLU A 242 9.61 -14.60 -29.48
CA GLU A 242 11.01 -14.17 -29.39
C GLU A 242 11.65 -14.61 -28.07
N ALA A 243 10.97 -14.38 -26.95
CA ALA A 243 11.42 -14.80 -25.63
C ALA A 243 11.58 -16.33 -25.54
N SER A 244 10.60 -17.08 -26.04
CA SER A 244 10.63 -18.55 -26.09
C SER A 244 11.80 -19.08 -26.92
N ASN A 245 12.06 -18.46 -28.07
CA ASN A 245 13.18 -18.79 -28.95
C ASN A 245 14.52 -18.45 -28.28
N PHE A 246 14.65 -17.28 -27.65
CA PHE A 246 15.83 -16.86 -26.91
C PHE A 246 16.22 -17.87 -25.82
N VAL A 247 15.27 -18.29 -24.98
CA VAL A 247 15.55 -19.29 -23.93
C VAL A 247 15.88 -20.65 -24.52
N SER A 248 15.22 -21.03 -25.62
CA SER A 248 15.52 -22.29 -26.32
C SER A 248 16.94 -22.29 -26.92
N SER A 249 17.42 -21.15 -27.42
CA SER A 249 18.80 -20.98 -27.91
C SER A 249 19.83 -21.11 -26.78
N ILE A 250 19.59 -20.54 -25.60
CA ILE A 250 20.47 -20.71 -24.42
C ILE A 250 20.55 -22.20 -24.03
N ALA A 251 19.40 -22.88 -24.01
CA ALA A 251 19.35 -24.31 -23.72
C ALA A 251 20.12 -25.14 -24.76
N ALA A 252 20.03 -24.81 -26.04
CA ALA A 252 20.76 -25.48 -27.12
C ALA A 252 22.28 -25.28 -27.01
N ILE A 253 22.75 -24.06 -26.69
CA ILE A 253 24.17 -23.76 -26.49
C ILE A 253 24.74 -24.53 -25.29
N GLY A 254 23.97 -24.65 -24.20
CA GLY A 254 24.36 -25.45 -23.03
C GLY A 254 24.43 -26.95 -23.29
N ILE A 255 23.63 -27.48 -24.23
CA ILE A 255 23.67 -28.89 -24.63
C ILE A 255 24.85 -29.14 -25.58
N ASN A 256 25.07 -28.28 -26.58
CA ASN A 256 26.13 -28.47 -27.58
C ASN A 256 27.54 -28.28 -27.00
N SER A 257 27.70 -27.39 -26.02
CA SER A 257 28.97 -27.21 -25.28
C SER A 257 29.28 -28.37 -24.35
N ALA A 258 28.25 -29.10 -23.88
CA ALA A 258 28.39 -30.25 -23.00
C ALA A 258 28.58 -31.58 -23.75
N THR A 259 28.29 -31.68 -25.06
CA THR A 259 28.36 -32.95 -25.82
C THR A 259 29.58 -33.12 -26.71
N GLY A 260 30.44 -32.10 -26.85
CA GLY A 260 31.74 -32.23 -27.53
C GLY A 260 31.71 -32.80 -28.96
N GLN A 261 30.60 -32.66 -29.69
CA GLN A 261 30.48 -33.24 -31.02
C GLN A 261 31.12 -32.34 -32.09
N HIS A 262 32.31 -32.72 -32.53
CA HIS A 262 32.80 -32.44 -33.89
C HIS A 262 32.13 -33.42 -34.88
N PRO A 263 31.85 -32.99 -36.12
CA PRO A 263 31.00 -33.73 -37.04
C PRO A 263 31.76 -34.80 -37.84
N GLU A 264 32.41 -35.76 -37.20
CA GLU A 264 32.89 -36.96 -37.92
C GLU A 264 32.77 -38.25 -37.08
N ASN A 265 32.10 -39.22 -37.71
CA ASN A 265 32.08 -40.69 -37.54
C ASN A 265 30.85 -41.39 -36.92
N PRO A 266 30.22 -42.34 -37.67
CA PRO A 266 29.07 -43.14 -37.23
C PRO A 266 29.46 -44.56 -36.78
N LYS A 267 28.74 -45.13 -35.78
CA LYS A 267 28.07 -46.47 -35.81
C LYS A 267 27.69 -47.01 -34.42
N GLN A 268 26.48 -47.62 -34.38
CA GLN A 268 26.03 -48.84 -33.64
C GLN A 268 25.86 -48.77 -32.10
N ASP A 269 24.82 -49.31 -31.43
CA ASP A 269 23.80 -50.34 -31.74
C ASP A 269 22.46 -50.10 -30.99
N GLU A 270 21.43 -50.85 -31.40
CA GLU A 270 20.03 -50.91 -30.95
C GLU A 270 19.79 -51.62 -29.59
N GLU A 271 18.52 -51.54 -29.15
CA GLU A 271 17.81 -52.20 -28.03
C GLU A 271 17.81 -51.56 -26.62
N GLY A 272 16.58 -51.32 -26.10
CA GLY A 272 16.31 -51.04 -24.68
C GLY A 272 15.33 -49.89 -24.36
N THR A 273 14.16 -50.28 -23.84
CA THR A 273 13.04 -49.56 -23.17
C THR A 273 13.18 -48.09 -22.71
N ILE A 274 12.07 -47.34 -22.85
CA ILE A 274 11.95 -45.86 -22.79
C ILE A 274 12.15 -45.22 -21.39
N ASP A 275 12.09 -45.97 -20.29
CA ASP A 275 12.11 -45.34 -18.95
C ASP A 275 13.51 -45.08 -18.36
N THR A 276 14.61 -45.49 -19.03
CA THR A 276 15.99 -45.26 -18.54
C THR A 276 16.85 -44.32 -19.40
N LYS A 277 16.32 -43.74 -20.48
CA LYS A 277 17.04 -42.77 -21.34
C LYS A 277 16.29 -41.45 -21.50
N VAL A 278 16.00 -40.76 -20.40
CA VAL A 278 16.05 -39.29 -20.40
C VAL A 278 17.28 -38.93 -19.57
N PRO A 279 18.41 -38.55 -20.19
CA PRO A 279 19.53 -38.02 -19.43
C PRO A 279 19.05 -36.75 -18.72
N ASP A 280 19.04 -36.81 -17.39
CA ASP A 280 19.04 -35.64 -16.52
C ASP A 280 20.14 -34.69 -17.02
N PRO A 281 19.93 -33.38 -17.21
CA PRO A 281 20.99 -32.44 -17.66
C PRO A 281 22.30 -32.54 -16.85
N SER A 282 22.25 -32.99 -15.60
CA SER A 282 23.45 -33.35 -14.83
C SER A 282 24.22 -34.53 -15.43
N SER A 283 23.54 -35.54 -15.98
CA SER A 283 24.14 -36.76 -16.54
C SER A 283 24.81 -36.59 -17.91
N VAL A 284 24.53 -35.51 -18.65
CA VAL A 284 25.17 -35.24 -19.96
C VAL A 284 26.54 -34.59 -19.78
N ALA A 285 26.66 -33.62 -18.86
CA ALA A 285 27.95 -33.08 -18.43
C ALA A 285 28.84 -34.18 -17.80
N ILE A 286 28.23 -35.12 -17.08
CA ILE A 286 28.90 -36.30 -16.51
C ILE A 286 29.37 -37.27 -17.59
N LYS A 287 28.57 -37.56 -18.62
CA LYS A 287 29.02 -38.45 -19.71
C LYS A 287 30.15 -37.84 -20.54
N ALA A 288 30.20 -36.52 -20.68
CA ALA A 288 31.30 -35.84 -21.36
C ALA A 288 32.58 -35.79 -20.52
N THR A 289 32.46 -35.71 -19.19
CA THR A 289 33.60 -35.83 -18.27
C THR A 289 34.06 -37.29 -18.12
N GLU A 290 33.16 -38.26 -18.02
CA GLU A 290 33.46 -39.70 -18.05
C GLU A 290 34.06 -40.13 -19.41
N ALA A 291 33.63 -39.53 -20.53
CA ALA A 291 34.23 -39.77 -21.84
C ALA A 291 35.63 -39.14 -21.95
N LYS A 292 35.85 -37.97 -21.34
CA LYS A 292 37.16 -37.32 -21.25
C LYS A 292 38.12 -38.12 -20.35
N ASP A 293 37.63 -38.65 -19.24
CA ASP A 293 38.41 -39.48 -18.30
C ASP A 293 38.70 -40.87 -18.86
N LYS A 294 37.77 -41.49 -19.62
CA LYS A 294 38.03 -42.73 -20.36
C LYS A 294 39.01 -42.51 -21.53
N ALA A 295 38.91 -41.38 -22.24
CA ALA A 295 39.87 -41.00 -23.28
C ALA A 295 41.26 -40.67 -22.70
N ALA A 296 41.33 -40.29 -21.42
CA ALA A 296 42.58 -40.06 -20.66
C ALA A 296 43.08 -41.30 -19.89
N GLY A 297 42.46 -42.49 -20.07
CA GLY A 297 42.93 -43.75 -19.51
C GLY A 297 42.45 -44.08 -18.08
N GLY A 298 41.47 -43.36 -17.53
CA GLY A 298 40.93 -43.60 -16.19
C GLY A 298 39.92 -44.76 -16.12
N THR A 299 40.06 -45.62 -15.10
CA THR A 299 39.13 -46.73 -14.83
C THR A 299 37.82 -46.21 -14.22
N GLY A 300 36.75 -46.20 -15.02
CA GLY A 300 35.43 -45.69 -14.61
C GLY A 300 34.79 -46.49 -13.47
N LYS A 301 34.54 -45.84 -12.32
CA LYS A 301 33.78 -46.42 -11.21
C LYS A 301 32.28 -46.25 -11.44
N LYS A 302 31.53 -47.36 -11.45
CA LYS A 302 30.06 -47.37 -11.43
C LYS A 302 29.56 -46.77 -10.11
N HIS A 303 28.70 -45.75 -10.22
CA HIS A 303 28.01 -44.99 -9.16
C HIS A 303 28.90 -44.09 -8.29
N ASP A 304 29.18 -42.89 -8.80
CA ASP A 304 29.72 -41.79 -8.01
C ASP A 304 28.69 -41.28 -6.99
N LYS A 305 28.94 -41.54 -5.71
CA LYS A 305 28.13 -41.10 -4.57
C LYS A 305 28.16 -39.58 -4.33
N THR A 306 29.00 -38.83 -5.06
CA THR A 306 29.04 -37.36 -4.99
C THR A 306 28.04 -36.67 -5.92
N LYS A 307 27.39 -37.42 -6.82
CA LYS A 307 26.46 -36.92 -7.83
C LYS A 307 25.21 -36.24 -7.27
N GLU A 308 24.46 -36.92 -6.40
CA GLU A 308 23.25 -36.36 -5.77
C GLU A 308 23.58 -35.16 -4.87
N PRO A 309 24.62 -35.21 -4.00
CA PRO A 309 25.05 -34.05 -3.24
C PRO A 309 25.48 -32.86 -4.11
N MET A 310 26.21 -33.10 -5.20
CA MET A 310 26.67 -32.04 -6.11
C MET A 310 25.53 -31.43 -6.92
N GLN A 311 24.58 -32.25 -7.37
CA GLN A 311 23.36 -31.78 -8.03
C GLN A 311 22.53 -30.93 -7.07
N ASN A 312 22.31 -31.40 -5.84
CA ASN A 312 21.63 -30.62 -4.80
C ASN A 312 22.38 -29.32 -4.45
N ALA A 313 23.73 -29.34 -4.43
CA ALA A 313 24.56 -28.17 -4.19
C ALA A 313 24.54 -27.15 -5.35
N MET A 314 24.50 -27.64 -6.59
CA MET A 314 24.35 -26.79 -7.78
C MET A 314 22.96 -26.15 -7.80
N TRP A 315 21.90 -26.91 -7.48
CA TRP A 315 20.53 -26.38 -7.37
C TRP A 315 20.36 -25.42 -6.21
N SER A 316 21.01 -25.66 -5.05
CA SER A 316 21.01 -24.70 -3.95
C SER A 316 21.73 -23.40 -4.30
N LYS A 317 22.73 -23.41 -5.19
CA LYS A 317 23.40 -22.20 -5.70
C LYS A 317 22.61 -21.48 -6.80
N MET A 318 21.74 -22.18 -7.53
CA MET A 318 20.86 -21.58 -8.55
C MET A 318 19.65 -20.87 -7.95
N ARG A 319 19.16 -21.28 -6.78
CA ARG A 319 17.99 -20.65 -6.11
C ARG A 319 18.22 -19.15 -5.82
N PRO A 320 19.35 -18.70 -5.26
CA PRO A 320 19.66 -17.27 -5.11
C PRO A 320 19.69 -16.49 -6.44
N VAL A 321 20.23 -17.09 -7.51
CA VAL A 321 20.29 -16.47 -8.84
C VAL A 321 18.88 -16.26 -9.40
N MET A 322 18.02 -17.26 -9.28
CA MET A 322 16.61 -17.17 -9.68
C MET A 322 15.87 -16.08 -8.93
N HIS A 323 15.98 -16.05 -7.60
CA HIS A 323 15.37 -14.99 -6.81
C HIS A 323 15.93 -13.61 -7.17
N GLY A 324 17.21 -13.53 -7.55
CA GLY A 324 17.82 -12.32 -8.10
C GLY A 324 17.15 -11.86 -9.40
N ILE A 325 17.02 -12.77 -10.38
CA ILE A 325 16.38 -12.48 -11.67
C ILE A 325 14.91 -12.08 -11.47
N GLU A 326 14.15 -12.85 -10.68
CA GLU A 326 12.76 -12.54 -10.32
C GLU A 326 12.65 -11.16 -9.65
N SER A 327 13.56 -10.85 -8.73
CA SER A 327 13.58 -9.56 -8.04
C SER A 327 13.88 -8.40 -9.00
N ILE A 328 14.78 -8.58 -9.96
CA ILE A 328 15.08 -7.57 -10.99
C ILE A 328 13.84 -7.34 -11.86
N SER A 329 13.22 -8.41 -12.36
CA SER A 329 11.99 -8.32 -13.16
C SER A 329 10.84 -7.68 -12.37
N ASP A 330 10.57 -8.12 -11.14
CA ASP A 330 9.55 -7.54 -10.25
C ASP A 330 9.79 -6.04 -10.03
N THR A 331 11.05 -5.64 -9.79
CA THR A 331 11.41 -4.24 -9.56
C THR A 331 11.20 -3.41 -10.81
N TRP A 332 11.62 -3.92 -11.97
CA TRP A 332 11.44 -3.25 -13.26
C TRP A 332 9.96 -3.04 -13.60
N GLU A 333 9.13 -4.08 -13.44
CA GLU A 333 7.68 -3.99 -13.63
C GLU A 333 7.05 -2.97 -12.67
N ARG A 334 7.43 -2.97 -11.39
CA ARG A 334 6.94 -1.98 -10.42
C ARG A 334 7.31 -0.56 -10.81
N PHE A 335 8.52 -0.32 -11.31
CA PHE A 335 8.88 1.00 -11.83
C PHE A 335 8.07 1.37 -13.09
N GLY A 336 7.86 0.42 -14.01
CA GLY A 336 6.99 0.62 -15.17
C GLY A 336 5.56 1.01 -14.76
N ASN A 337 4.96 0.24 -13.86
CA ASN A 337 3.62 0.47 -13.32
C ASN A 337 3.55 1.71 -12.42
N ALA A 338 4.66 2.18 -11.85
CA ALA A 338 4.71 3.46 -11.14
C ALA A 338 4.70 4.65 -12.11
N LEU A 339 5.43 4.54 -13.23
CA LEU A 339 5.54 5.57 -14.27
C LEU A 339 4.27 5.66 -15.11
N SER A 340 3.62 4.52 -15.37
CA SER A 340 2.39 4.38 -16.13
C SER A 340 1.41 3.46 -15.38
N PRO A 341 0.75 3.96 -14.31
CA PRO A 341 -0.18 3.13 -13.53
C PRO A 341 -1.42 2.77 -14.35
N THR A 342 -1.77 1.49 -14.34
CA THR A 342 -2.99 0.96 -14.94
C THR A 342 -4.15 1.02 -13.95
N PRO A 343 -5.36 1.46 -14.35
CA PRO A 343 -6.57 1.31 -13.54
C PRO A 343 -6.76 -0.14 -13.10
N PRO A 344 -7.20 -0.43 -11.86
CA PRO A 344 -7.81 0.47 -10.87
C PRO A 344 -6.82 1.16 -9.91
N PHE A 345 -5.52 1.04 -10.14
CA PHE A 345 -4.53 1.59 -9.21
C PHE A 345 -4.46 3.12 -9.29
N PRO A 346 -4.13 3.82 -8.18
CA PRO A 346 -4.08 5.28 -8.17
C PRO A 346 -3.10 5.83 -9.22
N GLN A 347 -3.59 6.70 -10.12
CA GLN A 347 -2.79 7.16 -11.27
C GLN A 347 -1.74 8.21 -10.93
N ASN A 348 -2.04 9.12 -9.99
CA ASN A 348 -1.18 10.28 -9.71
C ASN A 348 -0.25 10.05 -8.50
N ALA A 349 -0.71 9.33 -7.49
CA ALA A 349 0.03 9.16 -6.23
C ALA A 349 1.41 8.48 -6.39
N PRO A 350 1.58 7.41 -7.20
CA PRO A 350 2.89 6.80 -7.42
C PRO A 350 3.88 7.75 -8.12
N ARG A 351 3.40 8.49 -9.13
CA ARG A 351 4.21 9.44 -9.91
C ARG A 351 4.69 10.61 -9.05
N THR A 352 3.80 11.20 -8.25
CA THR A 352 4.16 12.32 -7.37
C THR A 352 5.13 11.88 -6.27
N ARG A 353 4.99 10.68 -5.71
CA ARG A 353 5.96 10.12 -4.75
C ARG A 353 7.35 9.95 -5.36
N LEU A 354 7.43 9.40 -6.57
CA LEU A 354 8.71 9.24 -7.27
C LEU A 354 9.34 10.61 -7.59
N ALA A 355 8.57 11.56 -8.08
CA ALA A 355 9.04 12.92 -8.36
C ALA A 355 9.47 13.65 -7.08
N ALA A 356 8.72 13.52 -5.98
CA ALA A 356 9.01 14.17 -4.71
C ALA A 356 10.36 13.73 -4.10
N ILE A 357 10.81 12.50 -4.36
CA ILE A 357 12.14 12.02 -3.91
C ILE A 357 13.26 12.75 -4.64
N LEU A 358 13.04 13.15 -5.89
CA LEU A 358 14.01 13.89 -6.69
C LEU A 358 14.05 15.37 -6.35
N VAL A 359 13.01 15.94 -5.72
CA VAL A 359 12.96 17.37 -5.37
C VAL A 359 14.06 17.79 -4.37
N PRO A 360 14.32 17.07 -3.26
CA PRO A 360 15.46 17.39 -2.39
C PRO A 360 16.80 17.26 -3.10
N ILE A 361 16.94 16.32 -4.06
CA ILE A 361 18.16 16.16 -4.86
C ILE A 361 18.33 17.36 -5.79
N LEU A 362 17.25 17.82 -6.42
CA LEU A 362 17.23 19.02 -7.25
C LEU A 362 17.63 20.25 -6.42
N LEU A 363 16.97 20.48 -5.28
CA LEU A 363 17.27 21.61 -4.40
C LEU A 363 18.71 21.55 -3.87
N GLY A 364 19.18 20.37 -3.44
CA GLY A 364 20.54 20.18 -2.99
C GLY A 364 21.56 20.41 -4.11
N SER A 365 21.27 20.00 -5.35
CA SER A 365 22.17 20.18 -6.49
C SER A 365 22.43 21.65 -6.83
N LEU A 366 21.55 22.58 -6.44
CA LEU A 366 21.77 24.02 -6.59
C LEU A 366 22.82 24.59 -5.63
N PHE A 367 23.13 23.88 -4.54
CA PHE A 367 24.08 24.33 -3.50
C PHE A 367 25.36 23.48 -3.44
N VAL A 368 25.43 22.38 -4.18
CA VAL A 368 26.57 21.44 -4.16
C VAL A 368 27.50 21.74 -5.32
N ASN A 369 28.72 22.19 -5.01
CA ASN A 369 29.78 22.39 -6.00
C ASN A 369 30.48 21.05 -6.35
N SER A 370 31.03 20.94 -7.56
CA SER A 370 31.81 19.79 -8.05
C SER A 370 32.95 19.41 -7.09
N TYR A 371 33.58 20.40 -6.44
CA TYR A 371 34.62 20.17 -5.42
C TYR A 371 34.11 19.35 -4.22
N MET A 372 32.89 19.64 -3.74
CA MET A 372 32.29 18.92 -2.62
C MET A 372 31.97 17.48 -3.00
N ILE A 373 31.55 17.25 -4.25
CA ILE A 373 31.29 15.90 -4.78
C ILE A 373 32.60 15.11 -4.82
N ILE A 374 33.67 15.68 -5.38
CA ILE A 374 34.97 15.00 -5.47
C ILE A 374 35.55 14.71 -4.08
N LYS A 375 35.51 15.68 -3.15
CA LYS A 375 35.96 15.46 -1.76
C LYS A 375 35.10 14.45 -1.02
N GLY A 376 33.79 14.49 -1.20
CA GLY A 376 32.85 13.54 -0.60
C GLY A 376 33.04 12.13 -1.14
N ALA A 377 33.21 11.98 -2.46
CA ALA A 377 33.51 10.70 -3.09
C ALA A 377 34.87 10.17 -2.66
N GLY A 378 35.91 11.01 -2.64
CA GLY A 378 37.25 10.63 -2.15
C GLY A 378 37.24 10.19 -0.69
N PHE A 379 36.51 10.90 0.18
CA PHE A 379 36.29 10.48 1.55
C PHE A 379 35.53 9.15 1.62
N GLY A 380 34.48 8.98 0.82
CA GLY A 380 33.70 7.73 0.77
C GLY A 380 34.53 6.53 0.35
N PHE A 381 35.35 6.66 -0.70
CA PHE A 381 36.30 5.63 -1.13
C PHE A 381 37.34 5.34 -0.05
N GLY A 382 37.95 6.37 0.52
CA GLY A 382 38.90 6.22 1.62
C GLY A 382 38.27 5.54 2.85
N PHE A 383 37.07 5.94 3.25
CA PHE A 383 36.36 5.35 4.38
C PHE A 383 35.92 3.92 4.09
N THR A 384 35.56 3.57 2.86
CA THR A 384 35.23 2.19 2.49
C THR A 384 36.47 1.30 2.56
N PHE A 385 37.62 1.79 2.10
CA PHE A 385 38.86 1.02 2.08
C PHE A 385 39.52 0.90 3.47
N PHE A 386 39.56 2.00 4.24
CA PHE A 386 40.26 2.05 5.54
C PHE A 386 39.32 1.97 6.76
N GLY A 387 38.01 2.17 6.59
CA GLY A 387 37.04 2.23 7.68
C GLY A 387 36.41 0.89 8.08
N GLN A 388 36.86 -0.23 7.51
CA GLN A 388 36.30 -1.56 7.77
C GLN A 388 36.14 -1.89 9.29
N PRO A 389 37.11 -1.58 10.18
CA PRO A 389 36.93 -1.85 11.62
C PRO A 389 35.81 -1.02 12.27
N VAL A 390 35.57 0.19 11.78
CA VAL A 390 34.49 1.07 12.24
C VAL A 390 33.14 0.57 11.70
N ILE A 391 33.11 0.18 10.41
CA ILE A 391 31.95 -0.41 9.76
C ILE A 391 31.52 -1.69 10.49
N ASP A 392 32.46 -2.58 10.80
CA ASP A 392 32.18 -3.85 11.49
C ASP A 392 31.65 -3.62 12.90
N ARG A 393 32.19 -2.64 13.65
CA ARG A 393 31.63 -2.23 14.95
C ARG A 393 30.22 -1.65 14.79
N GLY A 394 30.01 -0.83 13.77
CA GLY A 394 28.70 -0.28 13.43
C GLY A 394 27.68 -1.37 13.10
N VAL A 395 28.04 -2.33 12.26
CA VAL A 395 27.20 -3.47 11.86
C VAL A 395 26.92 -4.38 13.07
N LYS A 396 27.91 -4.66 13.93
CA LYS A 396 27.69 -5.41 15.18
C LYS A 396 26.74 -4.68 16.12
N LEU A 397 26.89 -3.36 16.28
CA LEU A 397 25.98 -2.53 17.07
C LEU A 397 24.56 -2.52 16.47
N LEU A 398 24.46 -2.44 15.14
CA LEU A 398 23.21 -2.42 14.40
C LEU A 398 22.51 -3.79 14.48
N ASN A 399 23.24 -4.89 14.36
CA ASN A 399 22.75 -6.25 14.58
C ASN A 399 22.25 -6.45 16.02
N ARG A 400 22.93 -5.88 17.01
CA ARG A 400 22.55 -5.97 18.43
C ARG A 400 21.32 -5.11 18.78
N LYS A 401 21.26 -3.88 18.26
CA LYS A 401 20.14 -2.95 18.53
C LYS A 401 18.91 -3.22 17.65
N PHE A 402 19.13 -3.68 16.42
CA PHE A 402 18.11 -3.95 15.42
C PHE A 402 18.35 -5.33 14.77
N PRO A 403 18.05 -6.43 15.47
CA PRO A 403 18.06 -7.74 14.85
C PRO A 403 17.13 -7.72 13.62
N HIS A 404 17.66 -8.12 12.46
CA HIS A 404 17.01 -8.08 11.14
C HIS A 404 16.95 -6.72 10.40
N TRP A 405 17.80 -5.75 10.69
CA TRP A 405 17.89 -4.52 9.87
C TRP A 405 18.17 -4.80 8.38
N GLN A 406 18.88 -5.88 8.06
CA GLN A 406 19.10 -6.33 6.68
C GLN A 406 17.77 -6.62 5.95
N LYS A 407 16.78 -7.20 6.66
CA LYS A 407 15.41 -7.40 6.13
C LYS A 407 14.63 -6.09 5.97
N LEU A 408 15.06 -4.99 6.60
CA LEU A 408 14.51 -3.65 6.36
C LEU A 408 15.07 -3.04 5.06
N LEU A 409 16.27 -3.43 4.65
CA LEU A 409 16.92 -2.98 3.42
C LEU A 409 16.59 -3.85 2.21
N GLU A 410 16.02 -5.05 2.40
CA GLU A 410 15.41 -5.83 1.32
C GLU A 410 14.32 -4.98 0.64
N LEU A 411 14.68 -4.38 -0.50
CA LEU A 411 13.83 -3.52 -1.34
C LEU A 411 12.46 -4.15 -1.61
N ARG A 412 12.42 -5.48 -1.67
CA ARG A 412 11.23 -6.31 -1.93
C ARG A 412 10.11 -6.14 -0.90
N LYS A 413 10.43 -6.07 0.41
CA LYS A 413 9.43 -6.27 1.48
C LYS A 413 9.00 -4.98 2.19
N ARG A 414 9.78 -3.89 2.16
CA ARG A 414 9.52 -2.69 3.00
C ARG A 414 9.88 -1.32 2.40
N SER A 415 10.14 -1.23 1.09
CA SER A 415 10.33 0.08 0.44
C SER A 415 9.06 0.93 0.57
N THR A 416 9.11 1.99 1.37
CA THR A 416 8.08 3.03 1.45
C THR A 416 7.82 3.67 0.08
N ILE A 417 8.80 3.61 -0.83
CA ILE A 417 8.79 4.27 -2.15
C ILE A 417 7.86 3.57 -3.12
N LEU A 418 7.99 2.24 -3.27
CA LEU A 418 7.17 1.44 -4.20
C LEU A 418 5.99 0.74 -3.50
N LYS A 419 5.62 1.20 -2.30
CA LYS A 419 4.50 0.62 -1.54
C LYS A 419 3.17 0.89 -2.25
N GLY A 420 2.40 -0.18 -2.46
CA GLY A 420 1.10 -0.15 -3.15
C GLY A 420 1.20 -0.18 -4.68
N ILE A 421 2.40 -0.38 -5.24
CA ILE A 421 2.61 -0.47 -6.68
C ILE A 421 2.71 -1.96 -7.08
N PRO A 422 1.83 -2.45 -7.97
CA PRO A 422 1.76 -3.87 -8.31
C PRO A 422 2.87 -4.30 -9.29
N THR A 423 3.28 -5.56 -9.22
CA THR A 423 3.89 -6.27 -10.37
C THR A 423 2.81 -6.58 -11.41
N ASN A 424 3.19 -7.02 -12.62
CA ASN A 424 2.20 -7.40 -13.63
C ASN A 424 1.31 -8.54 -13.15
N ALA A 425 1.85 -9.52 -12.42
CA ALA A 425 1.06 -10.59 -11.85
C ALA A 425 0.08 -10.10 -10.76
N GLN A 426 0.49 -9.14 -9.94
CA GLN A 426 -0.36 -8.51 -8.91
C GLN A 426 -1.46 -7.63 -9.53
N LEU A 427 -1.18 -6.99 -10.67
CA LEU A 427 -2.16 -6.27 -11.46
C LEU A 427 -3.19 -7.26 -12.04
N THR A 428 -2.74 -8.31 -12.73
CA THR A 428 -3.63 -9.30 -13.36
C THR A 428 -4.56 -9.96 -12.35
N ILE A 429 -4.07 -10.38 -11.18
CA ILE A 429 -4.95 -10.99 -10.15
C ILE A 429 -5.99 -10.00 -9.63
N THR A 430 -5.65 -8.71 -9.52
CA THR A 430 -6.59 -7.67 -9.10
C THR A 430 -7.67 -7.46 -10.16
N LEU A 431 -7.30 -7.47 -11.44
CA LEU A 431 -8.25 -7.38 -12.56
C LEU A 431 -9.20 -8.59 -12.59
N LEU A 432 -8.68 -9.80 -12.41
CA LEU A 432 -9.51 -11.01 -12.32
C LEU A 432 -10.47 -10.96 -11.12
N ARG A 433 -10.04 -10.38 -9.99
CA ARG A 433 -10.89 -10.16 -8.79
C ARG A 433 -12.05 -9.21 -9.02
N ILE A 434 -11.88 -8.18 -9.85
CA ILE A 434 -12.98 -7.28 -10.21
C ILE A 434 -14.11 -8.08 -10.86
N GLY A 435 -13.78 -8.94 -11.83
CA GLY A 435 -14.77 -9.79 -12.49
C GLY A 435 -15.49 -10.73 -11.52
N GLU A 436 -14.75 -11.44 -10.65
CA GLU A 436 -15.37 -12.34 -9.67
C GLU A 436 -16.18 -11.60 -8.60
N ALA A 437 -15.73 -10.43 -8.13
CA ALA A 437 -16.46 -9.63 -7.14
C ALA A 437 -17.82 -9.16 -7.68
N ASN A 438 -17.90 -8.86 -8.97
CA ASN A 438 -19.14 -8.49 -9.67
C ASN A 438 -19.88 -9.70 -10.29
N LYS A 439 -19.51 -10.93 -9.94
CA LYS A 439 -20.09 -12.18 -10.50
C LYS A 439 -20.07 -12.25 -12.04
N ALA A 440 -19.12 -11.58 -12.68
CA ALA A 440 -18.93 -11.51 -14.12
C ALA A 440 -17.47 -11.89 -14.46
N PRO A 441 -17.11 -13.19 -14.38
CA PRO A 441 -15.74 -13.65 -14.52
C PRO A 441 -15.20 -13.37 -15.92
N ILE A 442 -13.96 -12.87 -15.98
CA ILE A 442 -13.31 -12.46 -17.24
C ILE A 442 -13.09 -13.68 -18.14
N PRO A 443 -13.47 -13.63 -19.43
CA PRO A 443 -13.32 -14.74 -20.36
C PRO A 443 -11.84 -15.04 -20.68
N PRO A 444 -11.53 -16.28 -21.12
CA PRO A 444 -10.17 -16.65 -21.50
C PRO A 444 -9.64 -15.83 -22.68
N PRO A 445 -8.31 -15.68 -22.81
CA PRO A 445 -7.72 -15.09 -24.00
C PRO A 445 -7.97 -15.98 -25.24
N PRO A 446 -8.06 -15.39 -26.45
CA PRO A 446 -8.27 -16.14 -27.68
C PRO A 446 -7.18 -17.19 -27.91
N ARG A 447 -7.54 -18.33 -28.49
CA ARG A 447 -6.58 -19.40 -28.81
C ARG A 447 -5.92 -19.13 -30.16
N SER A 448 -4.65 -19.47 -30.30
CA SER A 448 -3.88 -19.31 -31.55
C SER A 448 -4.46 -20.06 -32.76
N ASP A 449 -5.38 -21.00 -32.50
CA ASP A 449 -5.99 -21.92 -33.46
C ASP A 449 -7.35 -21.41 -33.98
N SER A 450 -7.94 -20.38 -33.38
CA SER A 450 -9.19 -19.78 -33.89
C SER A 450 -8.93 -18.98 -35.17
N ALA A 451 -9.90 -18.99 -36.08
CA ALA A 451 -9.89 -18.13 -37.26
C ALA A 451 -9.65 -16.68 -36.83
N PRO A 452 -8.83 -15.91 -37.56
CA PRO A 452 -8.58 -14.52 -37.22
C PRO A 452 -9.92 -13.80 -37.04
N SER A 453 -10.03 -12.96 -36.00
CA SER A 453 -11.05 -11.90 -35.99
C SER A 453 -10.98 -11.19 -37.33
N SER A 454 -12.11 -10.66 -37.81
CA SER A 454 -12.21 -9.95 -39.10
C SER A 454 -11.31 -8.69 -39.24
N GLY A 455 -10.30 -8.52 -38.38
CA GLY A 455 -9.16 -7.64 -38.55
C GLY A 455 -7.87 -8.34 -38.11
N ALA A 456 -7.43 -9.38 -38.83
CA ALA A 456 -5.99 -9.67 -38.87
C ALA A 456 -5.33 -8.35 -39.23
N ILE A 457 -4.48 -7.81 -38.34
CA ILE A 457 -3.83 -6.51 -38.51
C ILE A 457 -3.26 -6.48 -39.92
N THR A 458 -3.92 -5.77 -40.83
CA THR A 458 -3.37 -5.52 -42.14
C THR A 458 -2.06 -4.75 -41.88
N PRO A 459 -0.90 -5.23 -42.38
CA PRO A 459 0.42 -4.76 -41.94
C PRO A 459 0.74 -3.27 -42.17
N HIS A 460 -0.24 -2.47 -42.62
CA HIS A 460 -0.03 -1.16 -43.25
C HIS A 460 -1.01 -0.06 -42.79
N SER A 461 -2.00 -0.33 -41.94
CA SER A 461 -3.14 0.60 -41.77
C SER A 461 -3.19 1.39 -40.47
N GLU A 462 -2.30 1.16 -39.51
CA GLU A 462 -2.38 1.82 -38.18
C GLU A 462 -1.23 2.78 -37.86
N TYR A 463 -0.18 2.77 -38.68
CA TYR A 463 0.93 3.69 -38.54
C TYR A 463 0.69 4.87 -39.46
N ASP A 464 0.59 6.07 -38.89
CA ASP A 464 0.61 7.26 -39.73
C ASP A 464 2.01 7.40 -40.34
N HIS A 465 2.09 7.06 -41.64
CA HIS A 465 3.32 7.15 -42.41
C HIS A 465 3.88 8.58 -42.41
N ALA A 466 3.02 9.60 -42.23
CA ALA A 466 3.46 10.98 -42.07
C ALA A 466 4.17 11.18 -40.72
N GLU A 467 3.56 10.81 -39.59
CA GLU A 467 4.17 10.93 -38.25
C GLU A 467 5.47 10.13 -38.12
N LEU A 468 5.54 8.94 -38.71
CA LEU A 468 6.76 8.12 -38.70
C LEU A 468 7.86 8.67 -39.62
N SER A 469 7.50 9.22 -40.78
CA SER A 469 8.46 9.86 -41.69
C SER A 469 9.04 11.13 -41.07
N GLU A 470 8.20 11.96 -40.42
CA GLU A 470 8.63 13.17 -39.72
C GLU A 470 9.46 12.83 -38.48
N GLY A 471 9.06 11.80 -37.72
CA GLY A 471 9.77 11.35 -36.54
C GLY A 471 11.11 10.63 -36.80
N LEU A 472 11.33 10.10 -38.01
CA LEU A 472 12.58 9.43 -38.41
C LEU A 472 13.47 10.27 -39.34
N ASP A 473 13.00 11.45 -39.76
CA ASP A 473 13.62 12.30 -40.79
C ASP A 473 14.01 11.48 -42.03
N ALA A 474 13.14 10.54 -42.41
CA ALA A 474 13.30 9.61 -43.52
C ALA A 474 12.29 9.93 -44.61
N THR A 475 12.69 9.79 -45.88
CA THR A 475 11.74 9.99 -46.99
C THR A 475 10.64 8.93 -46.93
N GLN A 476 9.42 9.28 -47.35
CA GLN A 476 8.31 8.32 -47.40
C GLN A 476 8.65 7.08 -48.24
N GLU A 477 9.50 7.23 -49.26
CA GLU A 477 9.98 6.12 -50.09
C GLU A 477 10.97 5.19 -49.37
N GLU A 478 11.91 5.73 -48.58
CA GLU A 478 12.83 4.94 -47.76
C GLU A 478 12.10 4.20 -46.65
N LEU A 479 11.12 4.85 -46.02
CA LEU A 479 10.28 4.23 -45.00
C LEU A 479 9.40 3.12 -45.60
N ALA A 480 8.80 3.36 -46.77
CA ALA A 480 8.03 2.35 -47.48
C ALA A 480 8.87 1.14 -47.90
N ARG A 481 10.13 1.37 -48.30
CA ARG A 481 11.10 0.31 -48.66
C ARG A 481 11.55 -0.51 -47.45
N ALA A 482 11.75 0.13 -46.30
CA ALA A 482 12.10 -0.58 -45.06
C ALA A 482 10.92 -1.40 -44.50
N ILE A 483 9.68 -0.92 -44.68
CA ILE A 483 8.47 -1.65 -44.29
C ILE A 483 8.16 -2.82 -45.26
N ARG A 484 8.62 -2.72 -46.52
CA ARG A 484 8.48 -3.75 -47.57
C ARG A 484 9.81 -4.01 -48.30
N PRO A 485 10.72 -4.82 -47.74
CA PRO A 485 11.93 -5.24 -48.46
C PRO A 485 11.55 -6.08 -49.68
N SER A 486 12.00 -5.70 -50.87
CA SER A 486 11.72 -6.42 -52.13
C SER A 486 12.63 -7.63 -52.37
N THR A 487 13.44 -8.03 -51.38
CA THR A 487 14.42 -9.13 -51.52
C THR A 487 14.30 -10.12 -50.35
N PRO A 488 14.40 -11.44 -50.57
CA PRO A 488 14.50 -12.43 -49.49
C PRO A 488 15.75 -12.16 -48.61
N PRO A 489 15.73 -12.50 -47.32
CA PRO A 489 16.71 -12.03 -46.34
C PRO A 489 18.15 -12.37 -46.73
N HIS A 490 19.01 -11.35 -46.71
CA HIS A 490 20.45 -11.50 -46.88
C HIS A 490 21.06 -12.04 -45.58
N VAL A 491 21.34 -13.34 -45.50
CA VAL A 491 22.20 -13.90 -44.45
C VAL A 491 23.60 -13.32 -44.66
N THR A 492 24.10 -12.58 -43.67
CA THR A 492 25.48 -12.10 -43.64
C THR A 492 26.41 -13.31 -43.62
N LYS A 493 27.08 -13.59 -44.74
CA LYS A 493 28.15 -14.59 -44.83
C LYS A 493 29.32 -14.15 -43.92
N PRO A 494 29.89 -15.00 -43.06
CA PRO A 494 31.24 -14.80 -42.56
C PRO A 494 32.21 -14.83 -43.76
N ALA A 495 33.25 -14.02 -43.70
CA ALA A 495 34.26 -13.94 -44.75
C ALA A 495 34.90 -15.32 -45.06
N ALA A 496 35.27 -15.49 -46.34
CA ALA A 496 35.95 -16.61 -47.00
C ALA A 496 35.08 -17.76 -47.52
N GLU A 497 34.92 -17.78 -48.85
CA GLU A 497 34.38 -18.88 -49.64
C GLU A 497 35.31 -20.10 -49.65
N LYS A 498 34.73 -21.29 -49.40
CA LYS A 498 35.15 -22.57 -49.99
C LYS A 498 33.90 -23.25 -50.58
N PRO A 499 34.03 -24.04 -51.66
CA PRO A 499 32.94 -24.28 -52.61
C PRO A 499 31.87 -25.25 -52.08
N GLU A 500 30.65 -25.03 -52.60
CA GLU A 500 29.40 -25.71 -52.27
C GLU A 500 29.45 -27.26 -52.36
N LYS A 501 28.78 -27.93 -51.41
CA LYS A 501 28.24 -29.29 -51.59
C LYS A 501 26.72 -29.28 -51.39
N LYS A 502 26.01 -29.85 -52.37
CA LYS A 502 24.54 -29.89 -52.49
C LYS A 502 23.85 -30.69 -51.37
N LYS A 503 22.69 -30.15 -50.96
CA LYS A 503 21.50 -30.70 -50.28
C LYS A 503 21.47 -32.21 -49.97
N ALA A 504 21.61 -32.55 -48.68
CA ALA A 504 21.23 -33.85 -48.10
C ALA A 504 20.54 -33.74 -46.71
N SER A 505 20.12 -32.54 -46.27
CA SER A 505 19.64 -32.30 -44.89
C SER A 505 18.11 -32.32 -44.71
N SER A 506 17.30 -32.20 -45.79
CA SER A 506 15.84 -32.16 -45.65
C SER A 506 15.17 -33.53 -45.46
N LYS A 507 15.80 -34.63 -45.88
CA LYS A 507 15.25 -35.99 -45.73
C LYS A 507 15.45 -36.57 -44.33
N VAL A 508 16.51 -36.17 -43.62
CA VAL A 508 16.82 -36.67 -42.27
C VAL A 508 15.88 -36.08 -41.24
N LEU A 509 15.54 -34.79 -41.33
CA LEU A 509 14.60 -34.13 -40.42
C LEU A 509 13.17 -34.69 -40.52
N GLY A 510 12.72 -35.01 -41.74
CA GLY A 510 11.42 -35.65 -41.98
C GLY A 510 11.35 -37.09 -41.43
N PHE A 511 12.45 -37.84 -41.51
CA PHE A 511 12.54 -39.19 -40.96
C PHE A 511 12.49 -39.18 -39.43
N PHE A 512 13.25 -38.30 -38.77
CA PHE A 512 13.24 -38.17 -37.31
C PHE A 512 11.90 -37.69 -36.74
N LYS A 513 11.20 -36.77 -37.43
CA LYS A 513 9.85 -36.35 -37.03
C LYS A 513 8.84 -37.51 -37.12
N SER A 514 8.91 -38.31 -38.19
CA SER A 514 8.04 -39.48 -38.40
C SER A 514 8.27 -40.60 -37.36
N THR A 515 9.52 -40.99 -37.12
CA THR A 515 9.87 -42.06 -36.17
C THR A 515 9.55 -41.67 -34.72
N THR A 516 9.75 -40.39 -34.36
CA THR A 516 9.40 -39.87 -33.04
C THR A 516 7.88 -39.78 -32.85
N LYS A 517 7.12 -39.40 -33.90
CA LYS A 517 5.65 -39.38 -33.87
C LYS A 517 5.06 -40.76 -33.60
N THR A 518 5.60 -41.81 -34.25
CA THR A 518 5.18 -43.21 -34.03
C THR A 518 5.57 -43.73 -32.64
N GLY A 519 6.76 -43.39 -32.15
CA GLY A 519 7.23 -43.80 -30.81
C GLY A 519 6.40 -43.18 -29.67
N VAL A 520 6.10 -41.89 -29.77
CA VAL A 520 5.29 -41.15 -28.78
C VAL A 520 3.83 -41.62 -28.79
N ALA A 521 3.23 -41.83 -29.97
CA ALA A 521 1.87 -42.35 -30.08
C ALA A 521 1.73 -43.78 -29.51
N THR A 522 2.74 -44.62 -29.71
CA THR A 522 2.80 -45.99 -29.17
C THR A 522 2.98 -46.00 -27.64
N ALA A 523 3.82 -45.12 -27.10
CA ALA A 523 3.97 -44.98 -25.65
C ALA A 523 2.66 -44.54 -24.99
N LEU A 524 1.97 -43.54 -25.56
CA LEU A 524 0.70 -43.04 -25.05
C LEU A 524 -0.46 -44.05 -25.20
N SER A 525 -0.41 -44.94 -26.20
CA SER A 525 -1.39 -46.04 -26.32
C SER A 525 -1.15 -47.14 -25.28
N THR A 526 0.11 -47.43 -24.93
CA THR A 526 0.43 -48.37 -23.84
C THR A 526 0.03 -47.87 -22.46
N ASP A 527 -0.02 -46.55 -22.24
CA ASP A 527 -0.51 -45.96 -20.98
C ASP A 527 -2.01 -46.23 -20.75
N LYS A 528 -2.83 -46.37 -21.81
CA LYS A 528 -4.23 -46.79 -21.65
C LYS A 528 -4.35 -48.18 -21.04
N ILE A 529 -3.49 -49.11 -21.46
CA ILE A 529 -3.45 -50.49 -20.97
C ILE A 529 -2.92 -50.51 -19.54
N LYS A 530 -1.82 -49.79 -19.25
CA LYS A 530 -1.25 -49.70 -17.90
C LYS A 530 -2.20 -49.04 -16.89
N ALA A 531 -2.99 -48.05 -17.32
CA ALA A 531 -3.99 -47.40 -16.48
C ALA A 531 -5.18 -48.33 -16.16
N GLN A 532 -5.60 -49.17 -17.12
CA GLN A 532 -6.63 -50.21 -16.90
C GLN A 532 -6.15 -51.30 -15.93
N VAL A 533 -4.85 -51.57 -15.89
CA VAL A 533 -4.20 -52.54 -14.97
C VAL A 533 -3.84 -51.92 -13.60
N GLY A 534 -4.19 -50.65 -13.36
CA GLY A 534 -4.14 -50.04 -12.02
C GLY A 534 -2.96 -49.12 -11.72
N SER A 535 -2.06 -48.85 -12.66
CA SER A 535 -0.94 -47.92 -12.44
C SER A 535 -1.42 -46.48 -12.24
N GLU A 536 -1.17 -45.91 -11.05
CA GLU A 536 -1.54 -44.51 -10.73
C GLU A 536 -0.84 -43.49 -11.64
N HIS A 537 0.43 -43.72 -11.98
CA HIS A 537 1.16 -42.86 -12.92
C HIS A 537 0.57 -42.88 -14.33
N ALA A 538 0.06 -44.03 -14.79
CA ALA A 538 -0.59 -44.14 -16.10
C ALA A 538 -2.01 -43.54 -16.09
N LYS A 539 -2.76 -43.67 -14.98
CA LYS A 539 -4.07 -43.00 -14.79
C LYS A 539 -3.96 -41.48 -14.86
N GLN A 540 -2.89 -40.92 -14.30
CA GLN A 540 -2.62 -39.47 -14.36
C GLN A 540 -2.29 -38.98 -15.78
N ARG A 541 -1.83 -39.88 -16.67
CA ARG A 541 -1.45 -39.55 -18.05
C ARG A 541 -2.56 -39.74 -19.09
N LEU A 542 -3.70 -40.27 -18.67
CA LEU A 542 -4.77 -40.67 -19.57
C LEU A 542 -5.64 -39.48 -20.00
N GLY A 543 -5.72 -39.19 -21.31
CA GLY A 543 -6.50 -38.08 -21.85
C GLY A 543 -5.74 -36.75 -22.00
N ILE A 544 -4.41 -36.79 -21.85
CA ILE A 544 -3.50 -35.64 -22.02
C ILE A 544 -3.46 -35.07 -23.45
N LEU A 545 -3.87 -35.83 -24.47
CA LEU A 545 -3.98 -35.33 -25.84
C LEU A 545 -5.45 -35.38 -26.25
N PRO A 546 -6.13 -34.22 -26.39
CA PRO A 546 -7.49 -34.18 -26.91
C PRO A 546 -7.53 -34.58 -28.40
N LYS A 547 -8.69 -35.08 -28.85
CA LYS A 547 -8.99 -35.23 -30.28
C LYS A 547 -9.51 -33.88 -30.80
N GLU A 548 -9.08 -33.45 -32.00
CA GLU A 548 -9.40 -32.14 -32.60
C GLU A 548 -10.89 -31.79 -32.67
N LYS A 549 -11.78 -32.79 -32.66
CA LYS A 549 -13.24 -32.60 -32.77
C LYS A 549 -14.01 -32.65 -31.43
N GLU A 550 -13.34 -32.83 -30.29
CA GLU A 550 -13.99 -33.06 -28.97
C GLU A 550 -13.67 -31.96 -27.92
N ILE A 551 -13.57 -30.68 -28.29
CA ILE A 551 -13.50 -29.60 -27.28
C ILE A 551 -14.90 -28.96 -27.16
N PRO A 552 -15.81 -29.51 -26.34
CA PRO A 552 -17.07 -28.84 -26.08
C PRO A 552 -16.78 -27.54 -25.30
N PRO A 553 -17.33 -26.40 -25.73
CA PRO A 553 -17.20 -25.15 -25.00
C PRO A 553 -18.03 -25.22 -23.71
N MET A 554 -17.39 -25.15 -22.55
CA MET A 554 -18.07 -24.97 -21.25
C MET A 554 -17.18 -24.22 -20.25
N GLY A 555 -17.83 -23.32 -19.52
CA GLY A 555 -17.33 -22.20 -18.73
C GLY A 555 -18.42 -21.12 -18.79
N PRO A 556 -18.61 -20.25 -17.80
CA PRO A 556 -17.74 -20.03 -16.65
C PRO A 556 -17.88 -21.06 -15.51
N VAL A 557 -18.94 -21.88 -15.45
CA VAL A 557 -19.29 -22.69 -14.26
C VAL A 557 -18.82 -24.16 -14.31
N ASP A 558 -18.86 -24.82 -15.48
CA ASP A 558 -18.51 -26.25 -15.67
C ASP A 558 -17.16 -26.38 -16.38
N PHE A 559 -16.25 -27.16 -15.79
CA PHE A 559 -14.92 -27.46 -16.32
C PHE A 559 -14.73 -28.98 -16.49
N PRO A 560 -14.77 -29.52 -17.71
CA PRO A 560 -14.54 -30.94 -17.97
C PRO A 560 -13.17 -31.42 -17.47
N ALA A 561 -13.15 -32.51 -16.71
CA ALA A 561 -11.95 -33.02 -16.07
C ALA A 561 -11.96 -34.56 -15.92
N ARG A 562 -10.86 -35.14 -15.44
CA ARG A 562 -10.78 -36.54 -15.04
C ARG A 562 -10.28 -36.68 -13.62
N MET A 563 -10.80 -37.67 -12.91
CA MET A 563 -10.32 -38.07 -11.60
C MET A 563 -10.12 -39.58 -11.58
N HIS A 564 -8.94 -40.04 -11.16
CA HIS A 564 -8.52 -41.45 -11.22
C HIS A 564 -8.79 -42.12 -12.60
N GLY A 565 -8.61 -41.36 -13.69
CA GLY A 565 -8.81 -41.81 -15.08
C GLY A 565 -10.26 -41.80 -15.59
N LYS A 566 -11.27 -41.62 -14.72
CA LYS A 566 -12.70 -41.54 -15.11
C LYS A 566 -13.10 -40.12 -15.50
N LYS A 567 -13.97 -39.98 -16.52
CA LYS A 567 -14.49 -38.67 -17.01
C LYS A 567 -15.47 -38.06 -16.00
N GLY A 568 -15.36 -36.77 -15.75
CA GLY A 568 -16.27 -35.97 -14.93
C GLY A 568 -16.12 -34.47 -15.24
N SER A 569 -16.62 -33.63 -14.34
CA SER A 569 -16.55 -32.17 -14.42
C SER A 569 -16.30 -31.55 -13.05
N ILE A 570 -15.58 -30.44 -13.03
CA ILE A 570 -15.40 -29.58 -11.85
C ILE A 570 -16.37 -28.41 -11.97
N TYR A 571 -17.14 -28.16 -10.91
CA TYR A 571 -18.13 -27.10 -10.84
C TYR A 571 -17.72 -26.05 -9.80
N ILE A 572 -17.89 -24.77 -10.13
CA ILE A 572 -17.77 -23.65 -9.18
C ILE A 572 -19.15 -23.09 -8.90
N THR A 573 -19.66 -23.30 -7.69
CA THR A 573 -20.97 -22.81 -7.26
C THR A 573 -20.79 -21.54 -6.43
N THR A 574 -21.27 -20.40 -6.93
CA THR A 574 -21.21 -19.08 -6.27
C THR A 574 -22.57 -18.60 -5.74
N SER A 575 -23.66 -19.31 -6.04
CA SER A 575 -25.03 -19.00 -5.62
C SER A 575 -25.35 -19.40 -4.16
N ALA A 576 -24.49 -20.20 -3.53
CA ALA A 576 -24.62 -20.61 -2.13
C ALA A 576 -24.07 -19.55 -1.15
N VAL A 577 -24.49 -19.60 0.12
CA VAL A 577 -24.00 -18.73 1.22
C VAL A 577 -22.46 -18.77 1.34
N THR A 578 -21.83 -19.87 0.94
CA THR A 578 -20.37 -19.99 0.83
C THR A 578 -20.01 -20.58 -0.53
N PRO A 579 -19.23 -19.86 -1.37
CA PRO A 579 -18.78 -20.37 -2.65
C PRO A 579 -17.97 -21.65 -2.50
N CYS A 580 -18.25 -22.66 -3.33
CA CYS A 580 -17.60 -23.96 -3.26
C CYS A 580 -17.16 -24.47 -4.64
N VAL A 581 -16.11 -25.29 -4.63
CA VAL A 581 -15.66 -26.07 -5.78
C VAL A 581 -15.99 -27.53 -5.52
N SER A 582 -16.55 -28.20 -6.52
CA SER A 582 -16.93 -29.61 -6.42
C SER A 582 -16.55 -30.38 -7.68
N PHE A 583 -16.40 -31.70 -7.55
CA PHE A 583 -16.21 -32.59 -8.70
C PHE A 583 -17.32 -33.63 -8.75
N ALA A 584 -17.93 -33.83 -9.91
CA ALA A 584 -18.89 -34.90 -10.14
C ALA A 584 -18.52 -35.75 -11.36
N PHE A 585 -18.79 -37.06 -11.29
CA PHE A 585 -18.65 -37.92 -12.46
C PHE A 585 -19.85 -37.71 -13.41
N LYS A 586 -19.61 -37.74 -14.73
CA LYS A 586 -20.71 -37.70 -15.72
C LYS A 586 -21.61 -38.93 -15.55
N SER A 587 -22.93 -38.75 -15.48
CA SER A 587 -23.89 -39.86 -15.42
C SER A 587 -23.89 -40.67 -16.72
N LYS A 588 -24.34 -41.93 -16.68
CA LYS A 588 -24.54 -42.75 -17.90
C LYS A 588 -25.57 -42.13 -18.85
N SER A 589 -26.56 -41.37 -18.34
CA SER A 589 -27.56 -40.64 -19.12
C SER A 589 -26.95 -39.51 -19.97
N ASP A 590 -25.97 -38.79 -19.42
CA ASP A 590 -25.34 -37.64 -20.08
C ASP A 590 -24.39 -38.08 -21.20
N GLN A 591 -23.77 -39.24 -21.05
CA GLN A 591 -22.95 -39.86 -22.09
C GLN A 591 -23.79 -40.33 -23.30
N VAL A 592 -25.05 -40.70 -23.10
CA VAL A 592 -25.95 -41.12 -24.19
C VAL A 592 -26.47 -39.92 -24.98
N LYS A 593 -26.74 -38.77 -24.32
CA LYS A 593 -27.13 -37.52 -25.00
C LYS A 593 -26.03 -36.99 -25.93
N GLU A 594 -24.77 -37.08 -25.52
CA GLU A 594 -23.60 -36.65 -26.30
C GLU A 594 -23.32 -37.56 -27.52
N ILE A 595 -23.71 -38.84 -27.44
CA ILE A 595 -23.63 -39.79 -28.56
C ILE A 595 -24.76 -39.54 -29.57
N MET A 596 -25.98 -39.23 -29.12
CA MET A 596 -27.12 -38.98 -30.03
C MET A 596 -27.03 -37.64 -30.78
N SER A 597 -26.32 -36.65 -30.26
CA SER A 597 -26.09 -35.37 -30.95
C SER A 597 -24.91 -35.39 -31.94
N SER A 598 -24.14 -36.47 -31.99
CA SER A 598 -23.00 -36.64 -32.91
C SER A 598 -23.38 -37.24 -34.27
N ASP A 599 -24.55 -37.84 -34.43
CA ASP A 599 -24.92 -38.63 -35.62
C ASP A 599 -25.85 -37.92 -36.60
N ASN A 600 -26.54 -36.83 -36.23
CA ASN A 600 -27.41 -36.10 -37.14
C ASN A 600 -26.78 -34.77 -37.56
N GLY A 601 -26.27 -34.75 -38.80
CA GLY A 601 -25.71 -33.57 -39.48
C GLY A 601 -26.76 -32.54 -39.92
N GLU A 602 -27.68 -32.15 -39.04
CA GLU A 602 -28.54 -30.98 -39.26
C GLU A 602 -28.18 -29.87 -38.28
N LYS A 603 -27.73 -28.74 -38.83
CA LYS A 603 -27.62 -27.47 -38.10
C LYS A 603 -29.02 -27.03 -37.69
N GLN A 604 -29.46 -27.39 -36.50
CA GLN A 604 -30.58 -26.72 -35.86
C GLN A 604 -30.04 -25.46 -35.18
N THR A 605 -30.24 -24.32 -35.83
CA THR A 605 -30.12 -22.99 -35.23
C THR A 605 -31.19 -22.86 -34.16
N VAL A 606 -30.87 -23.22 -32.92
CA VAL A 606 -31.62 -22.72 -31.76
C VAL A 606 -31.02 -21.37 -31.43
N ALA A 607 -31.65 -20.32 -31.95
CA ALA A 607 -31.51 -18.99 -31.39
C ALA A 607 -32.13 -19.02 -30.00
N THR A 608 -31.31 -19.19 -28.95
CA THR A 608 -31.77 -18.99 -27.58
C THR A 608 -31.87 -17.48 -27.38
N THR A 609 -33.10 -17.03 -27.31
CA THR A 609 -33.50 -15.67 -26.98
C THR A 609 -33.02 -15.35 -25.56
N SER A 610 -32.48 -14.14 -25.38
CA SER A 610 -32.29 -13.40 -24.13
C SER A 610 -32.86 -14.01 -22.83
N GLY A 611 -31.99 -14.20 -21.83
CA GLY A 611 -32.34 -13.92 -20.43
C GLY A 611 -32.84 -15.06 -19.54
N GLU A 612 -32.28 -16.28 -19.61
CA GLU A 612 -32.56 -17.33 -18.63
C GLU A 612 -31.31 -17.73 -17.82
N ALA A 613 -31.48 -17.70 -16.51
CA ALA A 613 -30.51 -17.98 -15.46
C ALA A 613 -30.17 -19.49 -15.43
N LEU A 614 -28.89 -19.83 -15.26
CA LEU A 614 -28.39 -21.19 -15.30
C LEU A 614 -28.51 -21.82 -13.91
N GLU A 615 -29.66 -22.44 -13.62
CA GLU A 615 -29.83 -23.31 -12.45
C GLU A 615 -28.85 -24.50 -12.53
N GLY A 616 -28.08 -24.72 -11.46
CA GLY A 616 -27.18 -25.86 -11.34
C GLY A 616 -27.96 -27.18 -11.24
N PRO A 617 -27.60 -28.24 -11.99
CA PRO A 617 -28.29 -29.52 -11.90
C PRO A 617 -28.15 -30.15 -10.50
N ASP A 618 -29.08 -31.03 -10.12
CA ASP A 618 -29.00 -31.95 -8.98
C ASP A 618 -27.76 -32.86 -9.11
N LEU A 619 -26.59 -32.29 -8.81
CA LEU A 619 -25.30 -32.96 -8.89
C LEU A 619 -25.08 -33.73 -7.59
N LYS A 620 -24.66 -34.99 -7.70
CA LYS A 620 -24.07 -35.74 -6.57
C LYS A 620 -22.56 -35.59 -6.63
N PRO A 621 -21.97 -34.55 -6.01
CA PRO A 621 -20.52 -34.35 -6.04
C PRO A 621 -19.81 -35.48 -5.28
N VAL A 622 -18.69 -35.92 -5.82
CA VAL A 622 -17.78 -36.87 -5.18
C VAL A 622 -17.05 -36.20 -4.01
N TRP A 623 -16.72 -34.93 -4.17
CA TRP A 623 -16.19 -34.07 -3.12
C TRP A 623 -16.60 -32.62 -3.38
N THR A 624 -16.69 -31.85 -2.30
CA THR A 624 -16.98 -30.42 -2.29
C THR A 624 -16.03 -29.76 -1.30
N VAL A 625 -15.37 -28.68 -1.71
CA VAL A 625 -14.47 -27.88 -0.88
C VAL A 625 -14.93 -26.43 -0.94
N ALA A 626 -15.13 -25.81 0.22
CA ALA A 626 -15.43 -24.39 0.28
C ALA A 626 -14.19 -23.58 -0.14
N ILE A 627 -14.35 -22.53 -0.95
CA ILE A 627 -13.22 -21.79 -1.52
C ILE A 627 -12.35 -21.16 -0.42
N ASN A 628 -12.95 -20.72 0.69
CA ASN A 628 -12.25 -20.18 1.86
C ASN A 628 -11.43 -21.22 2.66
N GLU A 629 -11.71 -22.52 2.48
CA GLU A 629 -10.99 -23.63 3.09
C GLU A 629 -9.79 -24.10 2.23
N ILE A 630 -9.62 -23.58 1.02
CA ILE A 630 -8.48 -23.89 0.17
C ILE A 630 -7.21 -23.28 0.78
N LYS A 631 -6.20 -24.12 0.98
CA LYS A 631 -4.89 -23.72 1.52
C LYS A 631 -3.84 -23.58 0.42
N GLU A 632 -3.79 -24.51 -0.54
CA GLU A 632 -2.81 -24.50 -1.63
C GLU A 632 -3.47 -24.95 -2.93
N VAL A 633 -3.10 -24.30 -4.04
CA VAL A 633 -3.53 -24.70 -5.39
C VAL A 633 -2.28 -24.84 -6.26
N ARG A 634 -2.10 -26.01 -6.87
CA ARG A 634 -0.90 -26.36 -7.64
C ARG A 634 -1.24 -26.90 -9.02
N LYS A 635 -0.62 -26.30 -10.03
CA LYS A 635 -0.62 -26.75 -11.42
C LYS A 635 0.26 -28.00 -11.57
N LEU A 636 -0.33 -29.14 -11.93
CA LEU A 636 0.39 -30.39 -12.19
C LEU A 636 0.67 -30.56 -13.69
N GLY A 637 1.91 -30.89 -14.06
CA GLY A 637 2.26 -31.25 -15.44
C GLY A 637 2.11 -32.74 -15.67
N GLY A 638 1.29 -33.16 -16.64
CA GLY A 638 1.10 -34.58 -16.97
C GLY A 638 2.34 -35.23 -17.61
N LEU A 639 3.18 -34.40 -18.25
CA LEU A 639 4.48 -34.73 -18.85
C LEU A 639 5.50 -33.66 -18.44
N GLY A 640 6.75 -34.05 -18.15
CA GLY A 640 7.83 -33.09 -17.90
C GLY A 640 8.16 -32.23 -19.13
N TRP A 641 8.81 -31.08 -18.94
CA TRP A 641 9.08 -30.08 -19.99
C TRP A 641 9.67 -30.63 -21.30
N LYS A 642 10.61 -31.58 -21.23
CA LYS A 642 11.17 -32.26 -22.41
C LYS A 642 10.14 -33.11 -23.15
N GLY A 643 9.28 -33.82 -22.40
CA GLY A 643 8.18 -34.62 -22.94
C GLY A 643 7.14 -33.75 -23.64
N LYS A 644 6.80 -32.59 -23.07
CA LYS A 644 5.92 -31.59 -23.71
C LYS A 644 6.52 -31.04 -25.01
N LEU A 645 7.82 -30.75 -25.02
CA LEU A 645 8.51 -30.22 -26.20
C LEU A 645 8.61 -31.25 -27.33
N ILE A 646 8.90 -32.51 -27.00
CA ILE A 646 8.93 -33.62 -27.97
C ILE A 646 7.52 -33.92 -28.50
N VAL A 647 6.50 -33.95 -27.64
CA VAL A 647 5.09 -34.14 -28.04
C VAL A 647 4.60 -32.99 -28.91
N GLY A 648 4.86 -31.74 -28.53
CA GLY A 648 4.49 -30.57 -29.32
C GLY A 648 5.19 -30.52 -30.68
N TRP A 649 6.49 -30.86 -30.74
CA TRP A 649 7.25 -30.92 -31.99
C TRP A 649 6.85 -32.10 -32.90
N ALA A 650 6.58 -33.28 -32.32
CA ALA A 650 6.29 -34.49 -33.09
C ALA A 650 4.81 -34.64 -33.48
N LEU A 651 3.89 -34.22 -32.62
CA LEU A 651 2.44 -34.42 -32.79
C LEU A 651 1.67 -33.12 -33.10
N GLU A 652 2.30 -31.94 -33.00
CA GLU A 652 1.64 -30.63 -33.20
C GLU A 652 0.41 -30.45 -32.30
N LYS A 653 0.43 -31.06 -31.10
CA LYS A 653 -0.69 -31.04 -30.14
C LYS A 653 -0.30 -30.45 -28.80
N THR A 654 -1.26 -29.76 -28.18
CA THR A 654 -1.16 -29.25 -26.82
C THR A 654 -1.50 -30.35 -25.80
N VAL A 655 -0.75 -30.36 -24.69
CA VAL A 655 -0.85 -31.35 -23.60
C VAL A 655 -1.83 -30.81 -22.56
N THR A 656 -2.95 -31.50 -22.31
CA THR A 656 -3.91 -31.17 -21.24
C THR A 656 -3.38 -31.63 -19.88
N ASP A 657 -3.05 -30.65 -19.05
CA ASP A 657 -2.45 -30.83 -17.72
C ASP A 657 -3.50 -31.00 -16.59
N GLY A 658 -3.05 -31.17 -15.35
CA GLY A 658 -3.89 -31.35 -14.16
C GLY A 658 -3.77 -30.25 -13.11
N LEU A 659 -4.62 -30.33 -12.09
CA LEU A 659 -4.67 -29.42 -10.95
C LEU A 659 -4.75 -30.22 -9.63
N GLU A 660 -4.04 -29.75 -8.62
CA GLU A 660 -4.15 -30.24 -7.24
C GLU A 660 -4.65 -29.11 -6.33
N ILE A 661 -5.66 -29.41 -5.53
CA ILE A 661 -6.23 -28.53 -4.51
C ILE A 661 -5.97 -29.17 -3.14
N ILE A 662 -5.41 -28.40 -2.22
CA ILE A 662 -5.16 -28.83 -0.84
C ILE A 662 -5.98 -27.96 0.10
N ASP A 663 -6.81 -28.58 0.93
CA ASP A 663 -7.62 -27.86 1.93
C ASP A 663 -6.81 -27.55 3.22
N ARG A 664 -7.39 -26.74 4.11
CA ARG A 664 -6.79 -26.39 5.41
C ARG A 664 -6.65 -27.59 6.36
N ARG A 665 -7.40 -28.67 6.12
CA ARG A 665 -7.36 -29.92 6.90
C ARG A 665 -6.25 -30.86 6.40
N GLY A 666 -5.64 -30.57 5.25
CA GLY A 666 -4.56 -31.33 4.64
C GLY A 666 -5.02 -32.36 3.61
N ASN A 667 -6.30 -32.42 3.26
CA ASN A 667 -6.79 -33.32 2.22
C ASN A 667 -6.37 -32.81 0.84
N LYS A 668 -6.03 -33.76 -0.05
CA LYS A 668 -5.55 -33.47 -1.40
C LYS A 668 -6.54 -33.97 -2.43
N TYR A 669 -6.98 -33.09 -3.32
CA TYR A 669 -7.89 -33.38 -4.42
C TYR A 669 -7.14 -33.17 -5.74
N VAL A 670 -7.00 -34.22 -6.54
CA VAL A 670 -6.23 -34.19 -7.79
C VAL A 670 -7.15 -34.49 -8.97
N ALA A 671 -7.18 -33.57 -9.93
CA ALA A 671 -7.86 -33.74 -11.20
C ALA A 671 -6.86 -33.61 -12.36
N THR A 672 -7.01 -34.42 -13.40
CA THR A 672 -6.15 -34.45 -14.58
C THR A 672 -6.96 -34.24 -15.86
N ALA A 673 -6.27 -33.91 -16.96
CA ALA A 673 -6.90 -33.63 -18.25
C ALA A 673 -8.04 -32.60 -18.15
N ILE A 674 -7.77 -31.49 -17.45
CA ILE A 674 -8.75 -30.42 -17.21
C ILE A 674 -8.78 -29.52 -18.45
N THR A 675 -9.94 -29.42 -19.09
CA THR A 675 -10.20 -28.43 -20.13
C THR A 675 -10.33 -27.06 -19.47
N LEU A 676 -9.69 -26.02 -20.03
CA LEU A 676 -9.64 -24.67 -19.44
C LEU A 676 -9.03 -24.65 -18.02
N ARG A 677 -7.94 -25.41 -17.82
CA ARG A 677 -7.21 -25.50 -16.53
C ARG A 677 -6.79 -24.13 -15.99
N GLU A 678 -6.29 -23.27 -16.87
CA GLU A 678 -5.72 -21.98 -16.48
C GLU A 678 -6.83 -21.06 -15.94
N GLU A 679 -7.99 -21.12 -16.57
CA GLU A 679 -9.20 -20.40 -16.19
C GLU A 679 -9.75 -20.91 -14.86
N LEU A 680 -9.88 -22.23 -14.69
CA LEU A 680 -10.25 -22.84 -13.40
C LEU A 680 -9.27 -22.44 -12.29
N PHE A 681 -7.97 -22.50 -12.56
CA PHE A 681 -6.94 -22.07 -11.62
C PHE A 681 -7.13 -20.60 -11.22
N ASN A 682 -7.33 -19.72 -12.21
CA ASN A 682 -7.53 -18.29 -11.99
C ASN A 682 -8.78 -18.03 -11.13
N ARG A 683 -9.92 -18.64 -11.45
CA ARG A 683 -11.15 -18.48 -10.65
C ARG A 683 -10.97 -18.92 -9.19
N LEU A 684 -10.25 -20.02 -8.94
CA LEU A 684 -10.02 -20.53 -7.58
C LEU A 684 -9.11 -19.64 -6.73
N ILE A 685 -8.08 -19.03 -7.31
CA ILE A 685 -7.14 -18.17 -6.54
C ILE A 685 -7.66 -16.75 -6.32
N VAL A 686 -8.71 -16.37 -7.07
CA VAL A 686 -9.35 -15.06 -7.03
C VAL A 686 -10.43 -14.97 -5.95
N GLY A 687 -11.04 -16.10 -5.57
CA GLY A 687 -12.29 -16.17 -4.83
C GLY A 687 -12.36 -15.46 -3.46
N TYR A 688 -13.42 -14.66 -3.35
CA TYR A 688 -14.13 -14.00 -2.23
C TYR A 688 -13.40 -13.61 -0.94
N SER A 689 -13.48 -12.30 -0.68
CA SER A 689 -13.12 -11.58 0.55
C SER A 689 -13.59 -12.31 1.82
N ILE A 690 -12.67 -12.44 2.78
CA ILE A 690 -12.97 -13.01 4.10
C ILE A 690 -13.82 -11.98 4.87
N THR A 691 -15.13 -12.18 4.95
CA THR A 691 -15.93 -11.51 6.00
C THR A 691 -15.56 -12.14 7.33
N MET A 692 -14.63 -11.49 8.06
CA MET A 692 -14.20 -11.95 9.38
C MET A 692 -15.08 -11.38 10.48
N ALA A 693 -15.15 -12.11 11.59
CA ALA A 693 -15.82 -11.67 12.80
C ALA A 693 -15.30 -10.31 13.31
N PRO A 694 -16.15 -9.50 13.96
CA PRO A 694 -15.76 -8.22 14.53
C PRO A 694 -14.59 -8.39 15.51
N LYS A 695 -13.63 -7.47 15.47
CA LYS A 695 -12.46 -7.48 16.37
C LYS A 695 -12.86 -7.04 17.76
N LYS A 696 -12.38 -7.76 18.77
CA LYS A 696 -12.56 -7.40 20.18
C LYS A 696 -11.51 -6.37 20.60
N ILE A 697 -11.95 -5.15 20.88
CA ILE A 697 -11.08 -4.03 21.29
C ILE A 697 -11.29 -3.72 22.76
N LEU A 698 -10.19 -3.70 23.51
CA LEU A 698 -10.17 -3.22 24.89
C LEU A 698 -9.68 -1.76 24.96
N VAL A 699 -10.47 -0.88 25.58
CA VAL A 699 -10.11 0.50 25.90
C VAL A 699 -9.93 0.64 27.41
N VAL A 700 -8.75 1.09 27.85
CA VAL A 700 -8.41 1.24 29.28
C VAL A 700 -8.49 2.70 29.69
N GLY A 701 -9.51 3.03 30.50
CA GLY A 701 -9.85 4.37 30.95
C GLY A 701 -11.11 4.91 30.26
N ALA A 702 -12.08 5.39 31.04
CA ALA A 702 -13.32 6.01 30.57
C ALA A 702 -13.35 7.53 30.81
N GLY A 703 -12.18 8.18 30.70
CA GLY A 703 -12.09 9.64 30.58
C GLY A 703 -12.47 10.12 29.17
N ALA A 704 -12.35 11.43 28.92
CA ALA A 704 -12.69 12.05 27.63
C ALA A 704 -12.10 11.31 26.41
N ALA A 705 -10.83 10.92 26.48
CA ALA A 705 -10.14 10.21 25.40
C ALA A 705 -10.70 8.80 25.15
N GLY A 706 -10.97 8.04 26.22
CA GLY A 706 -11.47 6.67 26.11
C GLY A 706 -12.93 6.62 25.66
N MET A 707 -13.77 7.51 26.19
CA MET A 707 -15.16 7.66 25.78
C MET A 707 -15.28 8.08 24.31
N SER A 708 -14.43 9.02 23.86
CA SER A 708 -14.36 9.42 22.45
C SER A 708 -13.89 8.29 21.53
N CYS A 709 -12.86 7.54 21.94
CA CYS A 709 -12.39 6.36 21.21
C CYS A 709 -13.50 5.32 21.06
N ALA A 710 -14.17 4.97 22.15
CA ALA A 710 -15.27 4.02 22.14
C ALA A 710 -16.44 4.49 21.28
N HIS A 711 -16.78 5.78 21.32
CA HIS A 711 -17.83 6.37 20.49
C HIS A 711 -17.54 6.19 19.00
N HIS A 712 -16.34 6.53 18.54
CA HIS A 712 -16.01 6.39 17.12
C HIS A 712 -15.90 4.94 16.66
N LEU A 713 -15.38 4.04 17.50
CA LEU A 713 -15.36 2.60 17.18
C LEU A 713 -16.78 2.01 17.12
N SER A 714 -17.70 2.49 17.97
CA SER A 714 -19.09 2.02 17.99
C SER A 714 -19.90 2.34 16.73
N ASN A 715 -19.42 3.25 15.88
CA ASN A 715 -20.06 3.54 14.59
C ASN A 715 -19.87 2.42 13.55
N HIS A 716 -18.99 1.44 13.82
CA HIS A 716 -18.71 0.30 12.94
C HIS A 716 -18.88 -1.04 13.69
N PRO A 717 -20.11 -1.39 14.10
CA PRO A 717 -20.38 -2.60 14.89
C PRO A 717 -20.14 -3.91 14.12
N ASP A 718 -20.07 -3.84 12.80
CA ASP A 718 -19.69 -4.92 11.88
C ASP A 718 -18.19 -5.24 11.94
N LEU A 719 -17.36 -4.26 12.32
CA LEU A 719 -15.90 -4.41 12.38
C LEU A 719 -15.36 -4.55 13.80
N PHE A 720 -16.05 -3.99 14.80
CA PHE A 720 -15.52 -3.88 16.17
C PHE A 720 -16.54 -4.23 17.25
N GLU A 721 -16.08 -5.03 18.21
CA GLU A 721 -16.72 -5.27 19.51
C GLU A 721 -15.90 -4.53 20.59
N VAL A 722 -16.48 -3.51 21.21
CA VAL A 722 -15.73 -2.57 22.07
C VAL A 722 -16.06 -2.78 23.54
N THR A 723 -15.01 -2.94 24.35
CA THR A 723 -15.11 -2.96 25.81
C THR A 723 -14.26 -1.85 26.43
N VAL A 724 -14.85 -1.07 27.34
CA VAL A 724 -14.18 0.02 28.07
C VAL A 724 -14.12 -0.34 29.55
N LEU A 725 -12.92 -0.28 30.13
CA LEU A 725 -12.69 -0.53 31.56
C LEU A 725 -12.31 0.76 32.27
N GLU A 726 -13.01 1.08 33.35
CA GLU A 726 -12.70 2.21 34.22
C GLU A 726 -12.50 1.74 35.66
N SER A 727 -11.39 2.18 36.24
CA SER A 727 -10.95 1.87 37.60
C SER A 727 -11.80 2.53 38.69
N THR A 728 -12.45 3.65 38.39
CA THR A 728 -13.33 4.40 39.31
C THR A 728 -14.81 4.03 39.12
N SER A 729 -15.67 4.56 39.98
CA SER A 729 -17.12 4.35 39.93
C SER A 729 -17.87 5.24 38.94
N SER A 730 -17.17 6.06 38.16
CA SER A 730 -17.79 7.03 37.24
C SER A 730 -16.92 7.27 36.00
N CYS A 731 -17.54 7.63 34.88
CA CYS A 731 -16.84 8.10 33.68
C CYS A 731 -16.39 9.58 33.84
N GLY A 732 -15.45 10.02 33.00
CA GLY A 732 -15.00 11.43 32.93
C GLY A 732 -13.59 11.68 33.46
N GLY A 733 -13.09 10.85 34.38
CA GLY A 733 -11.74 10.99 34.93
C GLY A 733 -11.58 12.30 35.70
N GLN A 734 -10.70 13.19 35.24
CA GLN A 734 -10.47 14.53 35.82
C GLN A 734 -11.63 15.52 35.56
N ALA A 735 -12.61 15.14 34.75
CA ALA A 735 -13.75 15.97 34.38
C ALA A 735 -15.00 15.48 35.11
N PHE A 736 -15.24 15.99 36.32
CA PHE A 736 -16.39 15.63 37.15
C PHE A 736 -16.96 16.85 37.89
N SER A 737 -18.17 16.69 38.39
CA SER A 737 -18.91 17.71 39.14
C SER A 737 -19.27 17.21 40.53
N ILE A 738 -19.19 18.10 41.52
CA ILE A 738 -19.62 17.89 42.89
C ILE A 738 -20.96 18.59 43.16
N PRO A 739 -21.88 17.97 43.92
CA PRO A 739 -23.13 18.61 44.32
C PRO A 739 -22.87 19.70 45.36
N LEU A 740 -23.66 20.78 45.29
CA LEU A 740 -23.66 21.90 46.23
C LEU A 740 -25.08 22.16 46.75
N ASP A 741 -25.17 22.76 47.94
CA ASP A 741 -26.45 23.25 48.47
C ASP A 741 -26.83 24.57 47.77
N GLU A 742 -27.83 24.50 46.90
CA GLU A 742 -28.32 25.64 46.13
C GLU A 742 -28.85 26.78 47.03
N SER A 743 -29.47 26.44 48.16
CA SER A 743 -30.03 27.45 49.08
C SER A 743 -28.96 28.31 49.73
N ARG A 744 -27.77 27.72 49.91
CA ARG A 744 -26.63 28.36 50.57
C ARG A 744 -25.66 29.02 49.60
N HIS A 745 -25.44 28.41 48.43
CA HIS A 745 -24.39 28.81 47.50
C HIS A 745 -24.92 29.41 46.19
N GLY A 746 -26.23 29.38 45.94
CA GLY A 746 -26.83 29.86 44.69
C GLY A 746 -26.60 28.96 43.47
N ALA A 747 -25.86 27.86 43.63
CA ALA A 747 -25.59 26.83 42.62
C ALA A 747 -25.80 25.44 43.23
N SER A 748 -26.36 24.52 42.45
CA SER A 748 -26.62 23.13 42.86
C SER A 748 -25.44 22.18 42.59
N TRP A 749 -24.44 22.62 41.82
CA TRP A 749 -23.25 21.83 41.50
C TRP A 749 -22.05 22.73 41.14
N LEU A 750 -20.86 22.15 41.20
CA LEU A 750 -19.60 22.77 40.77
C LEU A 750 -18.74 21.75 40.01
N ASN A 751 -18.20 22.15 38.85
CA ASN A 751 -17.19 21.34 38.15
C ASN A 751 -15.85 21.42 38.89
N GLN A 752 -15.27 20.27 39.20
CA GLN A 752 -13.96 20.16 39.82
C GLN A 752 -12.93 19.73 38.75
N GLY A 753 -11.79 20.42 38.70
CA GLY A 753 -10.81 20.27 37.62
C GLY A 753 -11.20 21.10 36.39
N VAL A 754 -11.81 20.47 35.40
CA VAL A 754 -12.15 21.12 34.12
C VAL A 754 -13.46 21.90 34.23
N GLN A 755 -13.41 23.23 34.15
CA GLN A 755 -14.59 24.10 34.31
C GLN A 755 -15.09 24.71 33.00
N GLY A 756 -14.20 24.94 32.05
CA GLY A 756 -14.53 25.66 30.82
C GLY A 756 -13.37 25.64 29.84
N GLY A 757 -13.53 26.36 28.75
CA GLY A 757 -12.53 26.42 27.70
C GLY A 757 -12.78 27.51 26.68
N SER A 758 -11.82 27.71 25.78
CA SER A 758 -11.99 28.61 24.65
C SER A 758 -12.92 28.01 23.60
N HIS A 759 -13.52 28.86 22.76
CA HIS A 759 -14.36 28.49 21.62
C HIS A 759 -13.68 27.53 20.61
N ILE A 760 -12.38 27.27 20.76
CA ILE A 760 -11.60 26.33 19.94
C ILE A 760 -11.94 24.85 20.13
N PHE A 761 -12.58 24.49 21.25
CA PHE A 761 -12.90 23.08 21.57
C PHE A 761 -14.10 22.55 20.78
N ARG A 762 -14.06 22.72 19.45
CA ARG A 762 -15.12 22.34 18.50
C ARG A 762 -15.57 20.89 18.64
N HIS A 763 -14.64 19.97 18.84
CA HIS A 763 -14.95 18.55 19.02
C HIS A 763 -15.66 18.28 20.34
N THR A 764 -15.24 18.93 21.43
CA THR A 764 -15.89 18.82 22.73
C THR A 764 -17.30 19.37 22.68
N PHE A 765 -17.51 20.54 22.05
CA PHE A 765 -18.85 21.13 21.92
C PHE A 765 -19.77 20.32 21.02
N SER A 766 -19.22 19.77 19.92
CA SER A 766 -19.96 18.84 19.07
C SER A 766 -20.43 17.62 19.88
N MET A 767 -19.57 17.09 20.76
CA MET A 767 -19.94 15.98 21.63
C MET A 767 -20.99 16.39 22.67
N PHE A 768 -20.85 17.54 23.34
CA PHE A 768 -21.88 18.07 24.25
C PHE A 768 -23.24 18.18 23.56
N ARG A 769 -23.29 18.83 22.39
CA ARG A 769 -24.53 19.00 21.61
C ARG A 769 -25.12 17.67 21.16
N SER A 770 -24.28 16.70 20.79
CA SER A 770 -24.74 15.35 20.42
C SER A 770 -25.42 14.60 21.56
N GLN A 771 -25.15 14.99 22.81
CA GLN A 771 -25.78 14.43 24.01
C GLN A 771 -26.86 15.37 24.60
N GLY A 772 -27.20 16.47 23.91
CA GLY A 772 -28.26 17.41 24.33
C GLY A 772 -27.80 18.52 25.29
N TYR A 773 -26.50 18.75 25.43
CA TYR A 773 -25.95 19.83 26.27
C TYR A 773 -25.42 20.97 25.40
N ASP A 774 -25.71 22.22 25.80
CA ASP A 774 -25.14 23.40 25.16
C ASP A 774 -24.06 24.06 26.03
N VAL A 775 -23.29 24.96 25.43
CA VAL A 775 -22.22 25.71 26.09
C VAL A 775 -22.57 27.19 26.11
N HIS A 776 -22.32 27.85 27.24
CA HIS A 776 -22.64 29.26 27.41
C HIS A 776 -21.37 30.10 27.44
N PRO A 777 -21.34 31.22 26.69
CA PRO A 777 -20.23 32.15 26.73
C PRO A 777 -20.14 32.82 28.10
N VAL A 778 -18.93 33.15 28.52
CA VAL A 778 -18.68 33.87 29.77
C VAL A 778 -17.56 34.89 29.57
N ASN A 779 -17.77 36.08 30.13
CA ASN A 779 -16.75 37.12 30.17
C ASN A 779 -15.81 36.84 31.34
N LEU A 780 -14.65 36.26 31.04
CA LEU A 780 -13.69 35.83 32.05
C LEU A 780 -12.99 37.05 32.69
N GLN A 781 -13.34 37.35 33.94
CA GLN A 781 -12.66 38.35 34.77
C GLN A 781 -11.71 37.68 35.75
N ILE A 782 -10.47 38.16 35.83
CA ILE A 782 -9.40 37.52 36.61
C ILE A 782 -8.74 38.55 37.54
N SER A 783 -8.50 38.15 38.78
CA SER A 783 -7.73 38.90 39.78
C SER A 783 -6.36 38.25 39.95
N PHE A 784 -5.30 38.99 39.62
CA PHE A 784 -3.92 38.54 39.78
C PHE A 784 -3.28 39.28 40.95
N GLY A 785 -2.72 38.53 41.91
CA GLY A 785 -2.01 39.10 43.05
C GLY A 785 -2.90 39.93 44.00
N LYS A 786 -2.25 40.70 44.88
CA LYS A 786 -2.91 41.62 45.83
C LYS A 786 -1.99 42.81 46.14
N GLY A 787 -2.59 43.96 46.49
CA GLY A 787 -1.86 45.17 46.88
C GLY A 787 -0.99 45.68 45.73
N ARG A 788 0.30 45.94 45.99
CA ARG A 788 1.26 46.44 44.97
C ARG A 788 1.39 45.52 43.74
N HIS A 789 1.20 44.21 43.91
CA HIS A 789 1.29 43.23 42.81
C HIS A 789 -0.06 42.97 42.13
N PHE A 790 -1.10 43.76 42.45
CA PHE A 790 -2.44 43.57 41.90
C PHE A 790 -2.52 44.00 40.43
N TRP A 791 -3.03 43.10 39.59
CA TRP A 791 -3.42 43.42 38.23
C TRP A 791 -4.59 42.57 37.76
N THR A 792 -5.27 43.03 36.70
CA THR A 792 -6.42 42.34 36.11
C THR A 792 -6.43 42.50 34.59
N ASN A 793 -7.16 41.62 33.90
CA ASN A 793 -7.40 41.75 32.46
C ASN A 793 -8.46 42.80 32.10
N VAL A 794 -9.28 43.26 33.05
CA VAL A 794 -10.42 44.14 32.81
C VAL A 794 -9.97 45.60 32.61
N PHE A 795 -9.23 46.16 33.56
CA PHE A 795 -8.78 47.56 33.56
C PHE A 795 -7.28 47.69 33.86
N PRO A 796 -6.62 48.78 33.40
CA PRO A 796 -5.21 49.02 33.70
C PRO A 796 -5.01 49.36 35.18
N THR A 797 -3.98 48.76 35.79
CA THR A 797 -3.61 48.97 37.19
C THR A 797 -2.23 49.60 37.33
N VAL A 798 -1.89 50.11 38.52
CA VAL A 798 -0.55 50.64 38.84
C VAL A 798 0.56 49.65 38.45
N PHE A 799 0.36 48.35 38.64
CA PHE A 799 1.31 47.32 38.25
C PHE A 799 1.55 47.24 36.72
N HIS A 800 0.53 47.55 35.90
CA HIS A 800 0.70 47.66 34.45
C HIS A 800 1.56 48.87 34.05
N GLU A 801 1.42 49.97 34.78
CA GLU A 801 2.19 51.19 34.58
C GLU A 801 3.67 50.95 34.90
N GLU A 802 3.98 50.35 36.05
CA GLU A 802 5.35 50.05 36.48
C GLU A 802 6.10 49.18 35.46
N HIS A 803 5.40 48.21 34.84
CA HIS A 803 5.98 47.26 33.88
C HIS A 803 5.69 47.58 32.40
N GLU A 804 5.27 48.80 32.05
CA GLU A 804 4.91 49.16 30.68
C GLU A 804 6.05 48.91 29.66
N LYS A 805 7.29 49.19 30.06
CA LYS A 805 8.49 48.94 29.24
C LYS A 805 8.67 47.46 28.91
N ASP A 806 8.46 46.59 29.90
CA ASP A 806 8.55 45.14 29.73
C ASP A 806 7.41 44.61 28.86
N ILE A 807 6.19 45.14 29.00
CA ILE A 807 5.04 44.79 28.15
C ILE A 807 5.32 45.13 26.67
N LYS A 808 5.86 46.33 26.39
CA LYS A 808 6.23 46.74 25.02
C LYS A 808 7.33 45.86 24.43
N LYS A 809 8.31 45.47 25.24
CA LYS A 809 9.38 44.54 24.87
C LYS A 809 8.84 43.15 24.59
N PHE A 810 7.96 42.64 25.44
CA PHE A 810 7.33 41.33 25.32
C PHE A 810 6.63 41.15 23.98
N ARG A 811 5.86 42.14 23.52
CA ARG A 811 5.23 42.12 22.20
C ARG A 811 6.20 42.02 21.03
N LYS A 812 7.37 42.66 21.13
CA LYS A 812 8.42 42.54 20.10
C LYS A 812 9.00 41.13 20.11
N VAL A 813 9.22 40.55 21.29
CA VAL A 813 9.73 39.18 21.45
C VAL A 813 8.74 38.14 20.90
N LEU A 814 7.42 38.31 21.08
CA LEU A 814 6.42 37.42 20.48
C LEU A 814 6.55 37.32 18.94
N LYS A 815 6.88 38.44 18.27
CA LYS A 815 7.12 38.44 16.82
C LYS A 815 8.39 37.67 16.45
N ILE A 816 9.44 37.74 17.28
CA ILE A 816 10.68 36.99 17.11
C ILE A 816 10.40 35.49 17.28
N ILE A 817 9.67 35.10 18.32
CA ILE A 817 9.27 33.70 18.57
C ILE A 817 8.49 33.16 17.38
N LYS A 818 7.57 33.95 16.81
CA LYS A 818 6.80 33.56 15.61
C LYS A 818 7.71 33.20 14.43
N TRP A 819 8.68 34.07 14.14
CA TRP A 819 9.57 33.91 12.99
C TRP A 819 10.56 32.75 13.18
N PHE A 820 11.01 32.52 14.42
CA PHE A 820 11.98 31.47 14.78
C PHE A 820 11.37 30.30 15.56
N SER A 821 10.10 29.97 15.29
CA SER A 821 9.33 29.00 16.09
C SER A 821 10.05 27.65 16.29
N LEU A 822 10.74 27.13 15.27
CA LEU A 822 11.48 25.86 15.37
C LEU A 822 12.59 25.86 16.44
N ILE A 823 13.23 27.00 16.69
CA ILE A 823 14.28 27.13 17.71
C ILE A 823 13.63 27.20 19.09
N PHE A 824 12.64 28.09 19.22
CA PHE A 824 11.97 28.34 20.49
C PHE A 824 11.16 27.15 20.98
N VAL A 825 10.86 26.16 20.12
CA VAL A 825 10.25 24.88 20.52
C VAL A 825 11.09 24.15 21.58
N PHE A 826 12.41 24.30 21.55
CA PHE A 826 13.32 23.64 22.48
C PHE A 826 13.74 24.52 23.66
N VAL A 827 13.23 25.75 23.74
CA VAL A 827 13.60 26.73 24.76
C VAL A 827 12.50 26.87 25.81
N PRO A 828 12.76 26.56 27.09
CA PRO A 828 11.82 26.79 28.17
C PRO A 828 11.54 28.28 28.43
N ILE A 829 10.35 28.62 28.91
CA ILE A 829 9.92 30.00 29.18
C ILE A 829 10.87 30.71 30.17
N LYS A 830 11.31 30.03 31.23
CA LYS A 830 12.28 30.60 32.19
C LYS A 830 13.60 31.02 31.54
N VAL A 831 14.04 30.29 30.52
CA VAL A 831 15.28 30.59 29.78
C VAL A 831 15.03 31.75 28.84
N LEU A 832 13.88 31.79 28.17
CA LEU A 832 13.50 32.90 27.30
C LEU A 832 13.44 34.24 28.07
N LEU A 833 12.81 34.25 29.25
CA LEU A 833 12.69 35.48 30.04
C LEU A 833 14.07 36.04 30.44
N LYS A 834 15.01 35.14 30.79
CA LYS A 834 16.41 35.51 31.07
C LYS A 834 17.16 35.96 29.82
N LEU A 835 17.01 35.23 28.71
CA LEU A 835 17.71 35.51 27.44
C LEU A 835 17.40 36.91 26.89
N PHE A 836 16.14 37.33 27.01
CA PHE A 836 15.74 38.67 26.59
C PHE A 836 15.86 39.71 27.70
N GLY A 837 16.24 39.35 28.93
CA GLY A 837 16.44 40.30 30.03
C GLY A 837 15.17 41.01 30.47
N PHE A 838 14.09 40.26 30.72
CA PHE A 838 12.89 40.80 31.37
C PHE A 838 13.11 40.98 32.88
N SER A 839 12.39 41.91 33.51
CA SER A 839 12.43 42.06 34.97
C SER A 839 11.87 40.80 35.67
N LYS A 840 12.40 40.52 36.86
CA LYS A 840 11.99 39.35 37.65
C LYS A 840 10.52 39.45 38.08
N GLU A 841 10.11 40.62 38.55
CA GLU A 841 8.72 40.91 38.95
C GLU A 841 7.74 40.71 37.78
N PHE A 842 8.05 41.21 36.58
CA PHE A 842 7.23 40.98 35.38
C PHE A 842 7.11 39.49 35.03
N GLY A 843 8.22 38.76 35.10
CA GLY A 843 8.23 37.32 34.84
C GLY A 843 7.36 36.53 35.83
N GLU A 844 7.56 36.74 37.13
CA GLU A 844 6.99 35.93 38.21
C GLU A 844 5.55 36.31 38.56
N TYR A 845 5.19 37.60 38.53
CA TYR A 845 3.87 38.08 38.95
C TYR A 845 2.92 38.36 37.77
N MET A 846 3.43 38.51 36.55
CA MET A 846 2.60 38.75 35.37
C MET A 846 2.58 37.56 34.40
N ILE A 847 3.74 37.12 33.89
CA ILE A 847 3.81 36.10 32.84
C ILE A 847 3.55 34.68 33.35
N MET A 848 4.14 34.28 34.48
CA MET A 848 3.94 32.90 34.99
C MET A 848 2.48 32.65 35.40
N PRO A 849 1.80 33.53 36.16
CA PRO A 849 0.41 33.32 36.54
C PRO A 849 -0.53 33.32 35.33
N SER A 850 -0.33 34.22 34.37
CA SER A 850 -1.18 34.31 33.18
C SER A 850 -1.12 33.04 32.31
N LEU A 851 0.05 32.40 32.26
CA LEU A 851 0.26 31.13 31.55
C LEU A 851 -0.27 29.93 32.33
N ALA A 852 0.01 29.88 33.64
CA ALA A 852 -0.40 28.79 34.50
C ALA A 852 -1.92 28.59 34.50
N LEU A 853 -2.67 29.69 34.51
CA LEU A 853 -4.14 29.70 34.46
C LEU A 853 -4.69 28.96 33.23
N PHE A 854 -4.15 29.25 32.05
CA PHE A 854 -4.69 28.72 30.80
C PHE A 854 -4.11 27.38 30.35
N LEU A 855 -2.87 27.09 30.76
CA LEU A 855 -2.23 25.80 30.46
C LEU A 855 -2.55 24.74 31.51
N GLY A 856 -3.04 25.13 32.69
CA GLY A 856 -3.25 24.22 33.82
C GLY A 856 -1.95 23.56 34.28
N THR A 857 -0.79 24.17 33.99
CA THR A 857 0.53 23.60 34.28
C THR A 857 1.03 23.91 35.69
N GLY A 858 0.33 24.78 36.43
CA GLY A 858 0.70 25.17 37.78
C GLY A 858 2.17 25.55 37.90
N ASN A 859 2.87 25.01 38.89
CA ASN A 859 4.29 25.28 39.13
C ASN A 859 5.24 24.72 38.06
N ALA A 860 4.76 23.90 37.12
CA ALA A 860 5.56 23.39 36.00
C ALA A 860 5.63 24.36 34.81
N THR A 861 4.86 25.46 34.84
CA THR A 861 4.82 26.49 33.79
C THR A 861 6.19 27.01 33.34
N PRO A 862 7.19 27.23 34.21
CA PRO A 862 8.51 27.72 33.79
C PRO A 862 9.28 26.78 32.84
N GLU A 863 8.97 25.48 32.87
CA GLU A 863 9.59 24.45 32.01
C GLU A 863 8.87 24.28 30.67
N VAL A 864 7.71 24.91 30.50
CA VAL A 864 6.95 24.83 29.24
C VAL A 864 7.73 25.51 28.12
N ASN A 865 7.57 24.97 26.92
CA ASN A 865 8.14 25.51 25.69
C ASN A 865 7.63 26.92 25.40
N SER A 866 8.56 27.84 25.14
CA SER A 866 8.31 29.26 24.93
C SER A 866 7.48 29.62 23.69
N VAL A 867 7.35 28.73 22.70
CA VAL A 867 6.46 28.94 21.54
C VAL A 867 5.00 29.10 21.96
N ILE A 868 4.62 28.53 23.10
CA ILE A 868 3.25 28.65 23.61
C ILE A 868 2.86 30.11 23.89
N LEU A 869 3.82 30.97 24.24
CA LEU A 869 3.60 32.41 24.43
C LEU A 869 3.06 33.06 23.15
N GLU A 870 3.66 32.75 21.99
CA GLU A 870 3.18 33.28 20.70
C GLU A 870 1.79 32.74 20.35
N ARG A 871 1.52 31.47 20.68
CA ARG A 871 0.19 30.88 20.43
C ARG A 871 -0.88 31.49 21.31
N LEU A 872 -0.60 31.75 22.59
CA LEU A 872 -1.57 32.30 23.53
C LEU A 872 -1.84 33.79 23.30
N TYR A 873 -0.83 34.58 22.96
CA TYR A 873 -0.97 36.03 22.82
C TYR A 873 -1.10 36.52 21.36
N GLY A 874 -0.61 35.76 20.38
CA GLY A 874 -0.48 36.20 18.99
C GLY A 874 -1.41 35.51 17.99
N SER A 875 -2.05 34.40 18.37
CA SER A 875 -2.90 33.64 17.46
C SER A 875 -4.36 34.05 17.55
N PRO A 876 -5.02 34.42 16.44
CA PRO A 876 -6.46 34.67 16.43
C PRO A 876 -7.30 33.40 16.60
N THR A 877 -6.69 32.21 16.40
CA THR A 877 -7.41 30.95 16.46
C THR A 877 -7.23 30.23 17.78
N VAL A 878 -6.07 30.27 18.43
CA VAL A 878 -5.82 29.57 19.71
C VAL A 878 -5.47 30.51 20.86
N GLY A 879 -5.37 31.81 20.59
CA GLY A 879 -4.87 32.78 21.54
C GLY A 879 -5.92 33.20 22.56
N MET A 880 -5.82 32.65 23.77
CA MET A 880 -6.67 33.03 24.90
C MET A 880 -6.38 34.43 25.45
N TRP A 881 -5.23 35.03 25.09
CA TRP A 881 -4.90 36.43 25.37
C TRP A 881 -4.86 37.30 24.12
N TYR A 882 -5.33 36.78 22.98
CA TYR A 882 -5.34 37.52 21.73
C TYR A 882 -6.29 38.72 21.83
N ASP A 883 -5.77 39.90 21.48
CA ASP A 883 -6.55 41.13 21.42
C ASP A 883 -6.73 41.55 19.95
N PRO A 884 -7.96 41.40 19.39
CA PRO A 884 -8.27 41.77 18.01
C PRO A 884 -8.00 43.25 17.72
N GLU A 885 -8.15 44.14 18.69
CA GLU A 885 -7.94 45.59 18.51
C GLU A 885 -6.45 45.93 18.34
N THR A 886 -5.56 45.18 18.99
CA THR A 886 -4.11 45.37 18.83
C THR A 886 -3.54 44.75 17.56
N ALA A 887 -4.24 43.75 17.01
CA ALA A 887 -3.86 43.11 15.75
C ALA A 887 -4.23 43.97 14.54
N ASP A 888 -5.24 44.84 14.67
CA ASP A 888 -5.65 45.80 13.66
C ASP A 888 -4.68 46.99 13.59
N LYS A 889 -3.76 46.92 12.61
CA LYS A 889 -2.76 47.98 12.37
C LYS A 889 -3.37 49.33 12.02
N SER A 890 -4.63 49.38 11.56
CA SER A 890 -5.31 50.63 11.20
C SER A 890 -5.68 51.47 12.42
N LYS A 891 -5.93 50.83 13.57
CA LYS A 891 -6.39 51.49 14.80
C LYS A 891 -5.29 52.13 15.63
N LYS A 892 -4.00 51.89 15.33
CA LYS A 892 -2.81 52.42 16.05
C LYS A 892 -2.92 52.34 17.59
N LYS A 893 -3.70 51.42 18.14
CA LYS A 893 -3.86 51.27 19.60
C LYS A 893 -2.71 50.44 20.18
N GLU A 894 -2.01 50.99 21.16
CA GLU A 894 -1.15 50.19 22.04
C GLU A 894 -2.05 49.49 23.06
N GLY A 895 -2.37 48.20 22.89
CA GLY A 895 -3.24 47.51 23.85
C GLY A 895 -2.58 47.28 25.20
N VAL A 896 -3.26 46.57 26.09
CA VAL A 896 -2.70 46.05 27.36
C VAL A 896 -2.22 44.61 27.17
N LEU A 897 -1.34 44.10 28.05
CA LEU A 897 -0.71 42.77 27.89
C LEU A 897 -1.73 41.67 27.57
N SER A 898 -2.94 41.76 28.12
CA SER A 898 -4.10 40.92 27.87
C SER A 898 -5.23 41.68 27.17
N GLY A 899 -5.89 41.04 26.20
CA GLY A 899 -7.15 41.52 25.63
C GLY A 899 -8.28 41.64 26.67
N ASN A 900 -9.19 42.57 26.48
CA ASN A 900 -10.35 42.78 27.35
C ASN A 900 -11.35 41.63 27.14
N ASN A 901 -11.64 40.86 28.19
CA ASN A 901 -12.58 39.73 28.23
C ASN A 901 -12.35 38.66 27.14
N PRO A 902 -11.49 37.65 27.38
CA PRO A 902 -11.29 36.59 26.40
C PRO A 902 -12.55 35.75 26.19
N ASP A 903 -12.83 35.40 24.93
CA ASP A 903 -13.98 34.59 24.52
C ASP A 903 -13.87 33.15 25.06
N MET A 904 -14.49 32.92 26.21
CA MET A 904 -14.48 31.66 26.94
C MET A 904 -15.89 31.11 27.10
N VAL A 905 -16.01 29.80 27.27
CA VAL A 905 -17.27 29.12 27.57
C VAL A 905 -17.16 28.28 28.83
N VAL A 906 -18.26 28.17 29.55
CA VAL A 906 -18.40 27.29 30.72
C VAL A 906 -18.95 25.95 30.28
N PHE A 907 -18.43 24.86 30.85
CA PHE A 907 -18.91 23.52 30.55
C PHE A 907 -20.16 23.18 31.37
N PRO A 908 -21.05 22.31 30.84
CA PRO A 908 -22.21 21.82 31.58
C PRO A 908 -21.80 20.98 32.80
N ASN A 909 -22.78 20.43 33.52
CA ASN A 909 -22.54 19.44 34.56
C ASN A 909 -21.86 18.20 33.94
N LEU A 910 -20.54 18.08 34.17
CA LEU A 910 -19.71 17.06 33.55
C LEU A 910 -20.07 15.66 34.06
N SER A 911 -20.37 15.50 35.35
CA SER A 911 -20.80 14.20 35.90
C SER A 911 -22.07 13.68 35.19
N GLU A 912 -23.05 14.57 34.99
CA GLU A 912 -24.30 14.22 34.31
C GLU A 912 -24.11 13.97 32.80
N PHE A 913 -23.30 14.80 32.15
CA PHE A 913 -22.92 14.64 30.75
C PHE A 913 -22.24 13.29 30.49
N TYR A 914 -21.24 12.92 31.28
CA TYR A 914 -20.52 11.65 31.10
C TYR A 914 -21.41 10.44 31.38
N GLU A 915 -22.35 10.52 32.33
CA GLU A 915 -23.31 9.45 32.56
C GLU A 915 -24.32 9.33 31.40
N THR A 916 -24.76 10.47 30.84
CA THR A 916 -25.61 10.49 29.64
C THR A 916 -24.89 9.86 28.45
N TRP A 917 -23.63 10.25 28.23
CA TRP A 917 -22.80 9.70 27.16
C TRP A 917 -22.53 8.20 27.37
N ARG A 918 -22.30 7.75 28.61
CA ARG A 918 -22.18 6.33 28.96
C ARG A 918 -23.41 5.53 28.55
N LYS A 919 -24.61 6.01 28.92
CA LYS A 919 -25.88 5.36 28.54
C LYS A 919 -26.05 5.29 27.02
N SER A 920 -25.70 6.36 26.31
CA SER A 920 -25.71 6.41 24.83
C SER A 920 -24.79 5.35 24.21
N LEU A 921 -23.57 5.17 24.74
CA LEU A 921 -22.64 4.14 24.25
C LEU A 921 -23.08 2.71 24.58
N VAL A 922 -23.64 2.48 25.77
CA VAL A 922 -24.23 1.18 26.13
C VAL A 922 -25.38 0.83 25.17
N GLY A 923 -26.21 1.82 24.80
CA GLY A 923 -27.23 1.66 23.77
C GLY A 923 -26.68 1.29 22.38
N ARG A 924 -25.41 1.64 22.09
CA ARG A 924 -24.68 1.28 20.87
C ARG A 924 -23.87 -0.02 21.01
N ARG A 925 -24.24 -0.89 21.97
CA ARG A 925 -23.59 -2.19 22.23
C ARG A 925 -22.12 -2.10 22.70
N VAL A 926 -21.69 -0.97 23.23
CA VAL A 926 -20.38 -0.85 23.89
C VAL A 926 -20.48 -1.40 25.32
N ASN A 927 -19.59 -2.32 25.69
CA ASN A 927 -19.53 -2.86 27.04
C ASN A 927 -18.68 -1.96 27.96
N ILE A 928 -19.31 -1.15 28.82
CA ILE A 928 -18.59 -0.25 29.74
C ILE A 928 -18.67 -0.82 31.16
N ARG A 929 -17.50 -1.11 31.76
CA ARG A 929 -17.38 -1.66 33.11
C ARG A 929 -16.64 -0.70 34.04
N LEU A 930 -17.36 -0.22 35.05
CA LEU A 930 -16.85 0.65 36.11
C LEU A 930 -16.30 -0.17 37.27
N ASN A 931 -15.53 0.45 38.17
CA ASN A 931 -14.83 -0.19 39.29
C ASN A 931 -14.00 -1.41 38.85
N THR A 932 -13.48 -1.39 37.62
CA THR A 932 -12.81 -2.52 36.98
C THR A 932 -11.48 -2.04 36.43
N GLU A 933 -10.37 -2.48 37.02
CA GLU A 933 -9.03 -2.06 36.62
C GLU A 933 -8.29 -3.17 35.86
N VAL A 934 -7.48 -2.76 34.88
CA VAL A 934 -6.49 -3.66 34.28
C VAL A 934 -5.26 -3.69 35.18
N VAL A 935 -4.97 -4.84 35.77
CA VAL A 935 -3.84 -5.00 36.71
C VAL A 935 -2.53 -5.11 35.95
N LYS A 936 -2.49 -6.02 34.96
CA LYS A 936 -1.30 -6.27 34.14
C LYS A 936 -1.66 -6.93 32.82
N ILE A 937 -0.78 -6.76 31.84
CA ILE A 937 -0.82 -7.53 30.59
C ILE A 937 -0.03 -8.81 30.81
N LEU A 938 -0.69 -9.96 30.62
CA LEU A 938 -0.08 -11.28 30.76
C LEU A 938 0.69 -11.64 29.49
N GLU A 939 0.04 -11.49 28.33
CA GLU A 939 0.59 -11.81 27.02
C GLU A 939 0.15 -10.75 26.00
N ARG A 940 1.06 -10.32 25.13
CA ARG A 940 0.75 -9.44 23.99
C ARG A 940 1.53 -9.89 22.78
N GLY A 941 0.84 -10.17 21.68
CA GLY A 941 1.51 -10.61 20.46
C GLY A 941 0.58 -10.72 19.26
N LYS A 942 1.03 -11.45 18.24
CA LYS A 942 0.30 -11.59 16.96
C LYS A 942 -0.95 -12.47 17.04
N LYS A 943 -1.31 -12.95 18.23
CA LYS A 943 -2.49 -13.78 18.53
C LYS A 943 -3.53 -13.01 19.37
N GLY A 944 -3.28 -11.73 19.68
CA GLY A 944 -4.10 -10.92 20.57
C GLY A 944 -3.38 -10.49 21.84
N VAL A 945 -4.16 -10.03 22.80
CA VAL A 945 -3.75 -9.48 24.09
C VAL A 945 -4.53 -10.20 25.19
N LYS A 946 -3.80 -10.79 26.15
CA LYS A 946 -4.37 -11.34 27.38
C LYS A 946 -4.13 -10.38 28.52
N VAL A 947 -5.20 -9.93 29.15
CA VAL A 947 -5.15 -8.97 30.26
C VAL A 947 -5.67 -9.64 31.53
N LEU A 948 -5.06 -9.28 32.66
CA LEU A 948 -5.60 -9.57 33.97
C LEU A 948 -6.43 -8.37 34.42
N VAL A 949 -7.72 -8.60 34.61
CA VAL A 949 -8.70 -7.61 35.03
C VAL A 949 -9.08 -7.89 36.47
N ARG A 950 -9.25 -6.84 37.27
CA ARG A 950 -9.72 -6.94 38.65
C ARG A 950 -10.92 -6.04 38.85
N ARG A 951 -12.01 -6.61 39.37
CA ARG A 951 -13.17 -5.85 39.83
C ARG A 951 -12.97 -5.45 41.29
N LYS A 952 -13.09 -4.15 41.60
CA LYS A 952 -12.99 -3.64 42.98
C LYS A 952 -14.33 -3.77 43.69
N GLU A 953 -14.33 -4.34 44.88
CA GLU A 953 -15.46 -4.28 45.81
C GLU A 953 -15.25 -3.12 46.79
N GLY A 954 -15.98 -2.02 46.59
CA GLY A 954 -15.89 -0.82 47.44
C GLY A 954 -14.67 0.08 47.16
N LYS A 955 -14.34 0.95 48.13
CA LYS A 955 -13.24 1.94 48.02
C LYS A 955 -11.84 1.35 48.32
N SER A 956 -11.74 0.08 48.70
CA SER A 956 -10.47 -0.57 49.03
C SER A 956 -9.77 -1.10 47.78
N SER A 957 -8.45 -0.95 47.72
CA SER A 957 -7.58 -1.49 46.67
C SER A 957 -7.20 -2.97 46.87
N ILE A 958 -7.73 -3.61 47.91
CA ILE A 958 -7.34 -4.96 48.36
C ILE A 958 -8.59 -5.84 48.46
N GLY A 959 -8.68 -6.86 47.60
CA GLY A 959 -9.71 -7.91 47.65
C GLY A 959 -10.75 -7.85 46.53
N GLY A 960 -10.37 -8.16 45.30
CA GLY A 960 -11.30 -8.23 44.16
C GLY A 960 -11.05 -9.48 43.31
N GLU A 961 -12.11 -10.02 42.69
CA GLU A 961 -12.00 -11.15 41.78
C GLU A 961 -11.13 -10.77 40.57
N GLU A 962 -10.09 -11.56 40.31
CA GLU A 962 -9.20 -11.38 39.17
C GLU A 962 -9.57 -12.36 38.06
N THR A 963 -9.93 -11.82 36.90
CA THR A 963 -10.29 -12.61 35.72
C THR A 963 -9.29 -12.36 34.60
N VAL A 964 -9.01 -13.42 33.83
CA VAL A 964 -8.19 -13.31 32.62
C VAL A 964 -9.11 -13.16 31.42
N GLU A 965 -8.87 -12.12 30.64
CA GLU A 965 -9.68 -11.82 29.45
C GLU A 965 -8.79 -11.66 28.22
N GLU A 966 -9.34 -12.03 27.06
CA GLU A 966 -8.64 -12.02 25.78
C GLU A 966 -9.30 -11.04 24.81
N TYR A 967 -8.47 -10.22 24.17
CA TYR A 967 -8.87 -9.21 23.20
C TYR A 967 -7.94 -9.25 21.99
N ASP A 968 -8.39 -8.76 20.84
CA ASP A 968 -7.56 -8.67 19.65
C ASP A 968 -6.61 -7.47 19.72
N GLU A 969 -7.13 -6.34 20.19
CA GLU A 969 -6.41 -5.06 20.25
C GLU A 969 -6.63 -4.35 21.60
N LEU A 970 -5.65 -3.52 21.97
CA LEU A 970 -5.63 -2.77 23.22
C LEU A 970 -5.36 -1.29 22.97
N VAL A 971 -6.19 -0.42 23.54
CA VAL A 971 -6.04 1.04 23.53
C VAL A 971 -5.86 1.55 24.96
N PHE A 972 -4.74 2.22 25.22
CA PHE A 972 -4.53 2.93 26.48
C PHE A 972 -5.09 4.35 26.40
N ALA A 973 -6.12 4.64 27.18
CA ALA A 973 -6.68 5.97 27.42
C ALA A 973 -6.44 6.40 28.89
N CYS A 974 -5.31 5.99 29.45
CA CYS A 974 -4.86 6.29 30.82
C CYS A 974 -3.52 7.04 30.80
N LEU A 975 -3.05 7.47 31.97
CA LEU A 975 -1.75 8.13 32.14
C LEU A 975 -0.58 7.22 31.67
N ALA A 976 0.50 7.83 31.19
CA ALA A 976 1.63 7.11 30.60
C ALA A 976 2.38 6.21 31.61
N ASP A 977 2.51 6.67 32.85
CA ASP A 977 3.07 5.89 33.96
C ASP A 977 2.20 4.69 34.33
N THR A 978 0.87 4.87 34.31
CA THR A 978 -0.11 3.80 34.50
C THR A 978 -0.05 2.78 33.36
N ALA A 979 0.01 3.23 32.11
CA ALA A 979 0.21 2.35 30.96
C ALA A 979 1.52 1.56 31.07
N LYS A 980 2.62 2.21 31.49
CA LYS A 980 3.91 1.57 31.75
C LYS A 980 3.82 0.52 32.85
N ARG A 981 3.10 0.81 33.94
CA ARG A 981 2.85 -0.13 35.05
C ARG A 981 2.07 -1.35 34.58
N ILE A 982 0.99 -1.14 33.82
CA ILE A 982 0.14 -2.22 33.27
C ILE A 982 0.92 -3.08 32.28
N LEU A 983 1.73 -2.47 31.40
CA LEU A 983 2.58 -3.19 30.45
C LEU A 983 3.66 -4.03 31.15
N GLY A 984 4.21 -3.55 32.27
CA GLY A 984 5.17 -4.30 33.10
C GLY A 984 6.32 -4.92 32.28
N LYS A 985 6.45 -6.25 32.36
CA LYS A 985 7.49 -7.01 31.64
C LYS A 985 7.25 -7.08 30.12
N GLN A 986 6.01 -6.89 29.67
CA GLN A 986 5.64 -6.90 28.24
C GLN A 986 5.94 -5.56 27.53
N ALA A 987 6.33 -4.52 28.27
CA ALA A 987 6.77 -3.26 27.70
C ALA A 987 8.08 -3.41 26.93
N THR A 988 8.10 -3.00 25.66
CA THR A 988 9.33 -2.88 24.87
C THR A 988 10.24 -1.80 25.47
N TRP A 989 11.53 -1.86 25.15
CA TRP A 989 12.49 -0.84 25.61
C TRP A 989 12.09 0.58 25.17
N ARG A 990 11.53 0.74 23.96
CA ARG A 990 11.04 2.04 23.47
C ARG A 990 9.84 2.54 24.26
N GLU A 991 8.87 1.67 24.55
CA GLU A 991 7.71 2.03 25.39
C GLU A 991 8.17 2.40 26.81
N ARG A 992 9.09 1.62 27.38
CA ARG A 992 9.64 1.90 28.72
C ARG A 992 10.36 3.24 28.77
N PHE A 993 11.10 3.60 27.72
CA PHE A 993 11.79 4.87 27.60
C PHE A 993 10.80 6.03 27.42
N ILE A 994 9.87 5.94 26.46
CA ILE A 994 8.92 7.02 26.15
C ILE A 994 7.96 7.25 27.32
N LEU A 995 7.28 6.20 27.77
CA LEU A 995 6.31 6.30 28.87
C LEU A 995 7.00 6.65 30.19
N GLY A 996 8.24 6.19 30.37
CA GLY A 996 9.02 6.42 31.60
C GLY A 996 9.60 7.80 31.76
N ASN A 997 9.71 8.60 30.69
CA ASN A 997 10.25 9.96 30.74
C ASN A 997 9.16 11.04 30.87
N THR A 998 7.90 10.64 31.02
CA THR A 998 6.81 11.58 31.32
C THR A 998 6.93 12.06 32.77
N LYS A 999 6.77 13.37 32.97
CA LYS A 999 6.74 14.00 34.30
C LYS A 999 5.31 14.40 34.62
N TRP A 1000 4.93 14.21 35.87
CA TRP A 1000 3.62 14.56 36.40
C TRP A 1000 3.81 15.50 37.57
N SER A 1001 2.84 16.37 37.80
CA SER A 1001 2.74 17.23 38.96
C SER A 1001 1.49 16.81 39.73
N ASP A 1002 1.59 16.77 41.05
CA ASP A 1002 0.43 16.53 41.91
C ASP A 1002 -0.26 17.86 42.19
N ASP A 1003 -1.52 17.97 41.80
CA ASP A 1003 -2.35 19.14 42.07
C ASP A 1003 -3.30 18.83 43.23
N VAL A 1004 -3.23 19.65 44.28
CA VAL A 1004 -4.14 19.57 45.43
C VAL A 1004 -5.26 20.58 45.21
N THR A 1005 -6.48 20.07 44.97
CA THR A 1005 -7.67 20.91 44.86
C THR A 1005 -8.43 20.90 46.18
N VAL A 1006 -8.61 22.08 46.78
CA VAL A 1006 -9.38 22.26 48.02
C VAL A 1006 -10.64 23.05 47.69
N THR A 1007 -11.80 22.48 47.98
CA THR A 1007 -13.08 23.20 47.89
C THR A 1007 -13.45 23.78 49.25
N HIS A 1008 -13.58 25.11 49.34
CA HIS A 1008 -13.94 25.83 50.56
C HIS A 1008 -14.89 27.00 50.25
N TRP A 1009 -15.53 27.56 51.29
CA TRP A 1009 -16.34 28.78 51.22
C TRP A 1009 -15.82 29.89 52.16
N ASP A 1010 -14.57 29.77 52.61
CA ASP A 1010 -13.94 30.72 53.54
C ASP A 1010 -13.72 32.10 52.89
N SER A 1011 -14.65 33.04 53.16
CA SER A 1011 -14.57 34.41 52.68
C SER A 1011 -13.42 35.19 53.31
N SER A 1012 -13.07 34.88 54.57
CA SER A 1012 -11.97 35.56 55.28
C SER A 1012 -10.63 35.27 54.61
N TYR A 1013 -10.44 34.05 54.10
CA TYR A 1013 -9.28 33.68 53.31
C TYR A 1013 -9.21 34.48 52.00
N MET A 1014 -10.33 34.58 51.28
CA MET A 1014 -10.41 35.31 50.01
C MET A 1014 -10.09 36.80 50.21
N GLU A 1015 -10.73 37.45 51.18
CA GLU A 1015 -10.48 38.87 51.49
C GLU A 1015 -9.05 39.12 51.95
N LYS A 1016 -8.45 38.20 52.71
CA LYS A 1016 -7.06 38.32 53.18
C LYS A 1016 -6.06 38.21 52.05
N HIS A 1017 -6.28 37.34 51.08
CA HIS A 1017 -5.27 36.97 50.09
C HIS A 1017 -5.45 37.56 48.69
N TYR A 1018 -6.65 38.04 48.34
CA TYR A 1018 -6.94 38.53 47.00
C TYR A 1018 -7.68 39.88 47.00
N THR A 1019 -7.68 40.53 45.84
CA THR A 1019 -8.52 41.70 45.56
C THR A 1019 -9.82 41.22 44.92
N ASN A 1020 -10.93 41.28 45.68
CA ASN A 1020 -12.23 40.74 45.27
C ASN A 1020 -13.13 41.78 44.59
N HIS A 1021 -12.86 43.06 44.78
CA HIS A 1021 -13.70 44.16 44.30
C HIS A 1021 -12.85 45.23 43.61
N PHE A 1022 -13.51 46.13 42.89
CA PHE A 1022 -12.85 47.27 42.27
C PHE A 1022 -12.18 48.17 43.33
N ASP A 1023 -10.91 48.48 43.12
CA ASP A 1023 -10.11 49.33 44.00
C ASP A 1023 -9.65 50.57 43.22
N GLU A 1024 -10.21 51.73 43.54
CA GLU A 1024 -9.93 53.00 42.87
C GLU A 1024 -8.47 53.44 43.02
N GLU A 1025 -7.80 53.09 44.13
CA GLU A 1025 -6.41 53.46 44.38
C GLU A 1025 -5.44 52.72 43.45
N GLN A 1026 -5.85 51.56 42.94
CA GLN A 1026 -5.04 50.72 42.06
C GLN A 1026 -5.21 51.05 40.58
N VAL A 1027 -6.08 51.99 40.20
CA VAL A 1027 -6.38 52.35 38.81
C VAL A 1027 -5.39 53.39 38.28
N THR A 1028 -4.88 53.16 37.06
CA THR A 1028 -4.03 54.14 36.38
C THR A 1028 -4.86 55.19 35.62
N THR A 1029 -4.48 56.47 35.70
CA THR A 1029 -5.14 57.56 34.96
C THR A 1029 -4.54 57.79 33.57
N ALA A 1030 -5.37 58.22 32.61
CA ALA A 1030 -4.94 58.52 31.23
C ALA A 1030 -3.80 59.56 31.14
N SER A 1031 -3.68 60.45 32.13
CA SER A 1031 -2.62 61.45 32.21
C SER A 1031 -1.22 60.86 32.38
N LYS A 1032 -1.10 59.61 32.87
CA LYS A 1032 0.20 58.97 33.18
C LYS A 1032 0.70 58.05 32.06
N THR A 1033 -0.20 57.39 31.33
CA THR A 1033 0.15 56.39 30.29
C THR A 1033 -0.04 56.89 28.86
N GLY A 1034 -0.71 58.05 28.67
CA GLY A 1034 -1.04 58.58 27.34
C GLY A 1034 -2.08 57.78 26.56
N ARG A 1035 -2.73 56.78 27.19
CA ARG A 1035 -3.81 55.94 26.63
C ARG A 1035 -5.14 56.30 27.27
N ASP A 1036 -6.19 56.45 26.46
CA ASP A 1036 -7.56 56.59 26.97
C ASP A 1036 -8.16 55.21 27.30
N ASP A 1037 -8.14 54.87 28.59
CA ASP A 1037 -8.71 53.63 29.14
C ASP A 1037 -10.06 53.87 29.86
N SER A 1038 -10.72 55.01 29.64
CA SER A 1038 -11.96 55.42 30.36
C SER A 1038 -13.09 54.38 30.28
N VAL A 1039 -13.27 53.74 29.12
CA VAL A 1039 -14.27 52.68 28.92
C VAL A 1039 -13.97 51.45 29.78
N ARG A 1040 -12.70 51.08 29.92
CA ARG A 1040 -12.28 49.90 30.69
C ARG A 1040 -12.38 50.16 32.18
N ILE A 1041 -12.05 51.37 32.62
CA ILE A 1041 -12.23 51.78 34.01
C ILE A 1041 -13.72 51.79 34.37
N ALA A 1042 -14.60 52.24 33.47
CA ALA A 1042 -16.04 52.17 33.68
C ALA A 1042 -16.53 50.71 33.81
N GLN A 1043 -16.06 49.80 32.95
CA GLN A 1043 -16.33 48.36 33.07
C GLN A 1043 -15.79 47.76 34.37
N GLY A 1044 -14.64 48.24 34.85
CA GLY A 1044 -14.03 47.84 36.11
C GLY A 1044 -14.90 48.08 37.34
N LYS A 1045 -15.87 49.01 37.30
CA LYS A 1045 -16.79 49.22 38.43
C LYS A 1045 -17.69 48.01 38.72
N GLU A 1046 -17.91 47.14 37.72
CA GLU A 1046 -18.61 45.86 37.88
C GLU A 1046 -17.63 44.67 38.05
N PHE A 1047 -16.41 44.93 38.53
CA PHE A 1047 -15.39 43.89 38.69
C PHE A 1047 -15.84 42.82 39.68
N SER A 1048 -16.04 41.62 39.15
CA SER A 1048 -16.45 40.42 39.86
C SER A 1048 -15.60 39.25 39.35
N PRO A 1049 -14.34 39.12 39.83
CA PRO A 1049 -13.40 38.13 39.34
C PRO A 1049 -13.88 36.71 39.62
N MET A 1050 -13.73 35.87 38.60
CA MET A 1050 -14.11 34.46 38.64
C MET A 1050 -12.91 33.57 38.96
N TYR A 1051 -11.72 34.02 38.56
CA TYR A 1051 -10.46 33.37 38.84
C TYR A 1051 -9.56 34.31 39.62
N TYR A 1052 -8.84 33.73 40.57
CA TYR A 1052 -7.89 34.38 41.43
C TYR A 1052 -6.60 33.61 41.35
N ILE A 1053 -5.50 34.31 41.12
CA ILE A 1053 -4.21 33.64 41.02
C ILE A 1053 -3.13 34.53 41.61
N LYS A 1054 -2.27 33.95 42.43
CA LYS A 1054 -1.14 34.68 43.01
C LYS A 1054 0.06 33.77 43.18
N PRO A 1055 1.28 34.29 42.97
CA PRO A 1055 2.48 33.74 43.59
C PRO A 1055 2.47 33.96 45.11
N TYR A 1056 3.30 33.23 45.85
CA TYR A 1056 3.59 33.56 47.25
C TYR A 1056 4.76 34.55 47.33
N ASP A 1057 4.63 35.64 48.08
CA ASP A 1057 5.69 36.66 48.17
C ASP A 1057 7.03 36.10 48.71
N GLN A 1058 6.94 35.08 49.57
CA GLN A 1058 8.11 34.37 50.14
C GLN A 1058 8.75 33.40 49.14
N GLU A 1059 7.95 32.83 48.23
CA GLU A 1059 8.34 31.83 47.25
C GLU A 1059 7.62 32.12 45.91
N PRO A 1060 8.09 33.11 45.13
CA PRO A 1060 7.39 33.56 43.92
C PRO A 1060 7.34 32.52 42.79
N ASP A 1061 8.08 31.42 42.92
CA ASP A 1061 8.04 30.26 42.04
C ASP A 1061 6.87 29.31 42.31
N LYS A 1062 6.17 29.50 43.44
CA LYS A 1062 4.96 28.75 43.78
C LYS A 1062 3.72 29.61 43.59
N LEU A 1063 2.73 29.05 42.91
CA LEU A 1063 1.46 29.71 42.64
C LEU A 1063 0.28 28.99 43.26
N GLU A 1064 -0.70 29.78 43.63
CA GLU A 1064 -2.01 29.37 44.11
C GLU A 1064 -3.08 29.92 43.17
N MET A 1065 -4.03 29.08 42.78
CA MET A 1065 -5.13 29.43 41.90
C MET A 1065 -6.47 28.99 42.50
N ILE A 1066 -7.43 29.91 42.49
CA ILE A 1066 -8.79 29.69 42.97
C ILE A 1066 -9.76 30.06 41.85
N SER A 1067 -10.81 29.27 41.70
CA SER A 1067 -11.92 29.50 40.79
C SER A 1067 -13.22 29.48 41.57
N ILE A 1068 -14.10 30.43 41.31
CA ILE A 1068 -15.43 30.48 41.92
C ILE A 1068 -16.44 29.77 41.01
N PRO A 1069 -17.31 28.88 41.54
CA PRO A 1069 -18.42 28.31 40.77
C PRO A 1069 -19.31 29.40 40.17
N LEU A 1070 -19.55 29.35 38.87
CA LEU A 1070 -20.63 30.11 38.25
C LEU A 1070 -21.96 29.42 38.53
N SER A 1071 -22.85 30.07 39.27
CA SER A 1071 -24.25 29.67 39.26
C SER A 1071 -24.84 29.93 37.87
N TYR A 1072 -25.36 28.87 37.22
CA TYR A 1072 -26.06 28.94 35.92
C TYR A 1072 -27.17 30.02 35.90
N LYS A 1073 -27.76 30.34 37.06
CA LYS A 1073 -28.78 31.38 37.24
C LYS A 1073 -28.29 32.81 36.99
N ILE A 1074 -27.01 33.13 37.15
CA ILE A 1074 -26.48 34.49 36.93
C ILE A 1074 -26.36 34.81 35.42
N LEU A 1075 -26.22 33.81 34.57
CA LEU A 1075 -26.12 34.00 33.10
C LEU A 1075 -27.49 34.25 32.44
N VAL A 1076 -28.60 33.78 33.04
CA VAL A 1076 -29.95 33.95 32.48
C VAL A 1076 -30.52 35.36 32.74
N PHE A 1077 -30.09 36.05 33.82
CA PHE A 1077 -30.60 37.37 34.18
C PHE A 1077 -29.87 38.57 33.57
N ARG A 1078 -28.84 38.35 32.73
CA ARG A 1078 -28.16 39.43 31.99
C ARG A 1078 -28.57 39.52 30.51
N GLY A 1079 -29.63 38.83 30.12
CA GLY A 1079 -30.26 38.90 28.80
C GLY A 1079 -31.72 39.33 28.90
N SER A 1080 -31.96 40.56 29.36
CA SER A 1080 -33.23 41.28 29.20
C SER A 1080 -32.95 42.74 28.91
#